data_AF-A0A965IDB4-F1
#
_entry.id   AF-A0A965IDB4-F1
#
_cell.length_a   1.000
_cell.length_b   1.000
_cell.length_c   1.000
_cell.angle_alpha   90.00
_cell.angle_beta   90.00
_cell.angle_gamma   90.00
#
_symmetry.space_group_name_H-M   'P 1'
#
loop_
_entity.id
_entity.type
_entity.pdbx_description
1 polymer ?
#
loop_
_entity_poly.entity_id
_entity_poly.type
_entity_poly.pdbx_seq_one_letter_code
_entity_poly.pdbx_strand_id
1 'polypeptide(L)'
;MGFPTCLIGRQHHLSALATLGVAPEHGTFPAVVDCPLCQQNTLHLFDDPTTAGVWLHCNSCLAHGDIITFAASVWNTSLPAAINKFVDQQLITPAEKDNMAEDFIAGYERHQKAENFWLDAEAQIWNHSDDVIALRVRELGVQHEINAAGLIGVAYQEQVEELCQTMRRIPPKSIRAKGASIVFPYYDLPGRLSGVLLIQYGEDFTDKRHFVPITGYKRVTPEAGYFLLRTALNKPTETLKNTQFIVDDPLWALTMQCEMLRRGLSLLPLMASYTGRAANSSGRSWSAFLPSPRIFHGQSATPDLISRTCIARGYLAVMPRDHKPKRRLDTLAMSQLAALRSRAETWQTCLQRLFGGMNEIAALSFASRLTIPPDKLVPFLQRVDDRFAPGFTDRVMANIKITPVSRTARAGWRWLVKPRRDGWWTTNDQRVCSANIVINKIIQSDNGERTYSGIIYLNDDEIPFTESAHRIESMGLFEFAAAHAAPHKKLITFDKRWNKRAHLISIELNQPEFVGVSSHVGWDERASVFRFANYEIRANGTIAPTPQQTTKNKSAVFPEPVAVAPPAIRQFLTPSPENAFTWSVVAAITANLVDVILRRETTATAITGPAYAAALQIGAALGCDELRSTYLRRSESTQQVYLKTKELEWPLFVSNVFDDMSLGPIVPKCHNRAIITRLSPVAAAAAPSYSWQVITGRFDANADYAPLRYVLPAYIQRALKNRMRLALAGAQTTAAVLADMHSWLHETYNATFQLAYAENRLITADKADIALFQELRTAVQDGKLDVLPQARKADQPTNYLLRKKDHWWLNQKAIDRYFYNGKALPPNWLHIVDLLTANNVFVGDEAVRNLPGILVSSAWCDQYLLPNLDLAREIG
;
A
#
# COMPACT_ATOMS: atom_id res chain seq x y z
N MET A 1 -16.25 -32.08 12.04
CA MET A 1 -14.90 -32.42 11.55
C MET A 1 -14.38 -31.13 10.97
N GLY A 2 -13.20 -30.65 11.36
CA GLY A 2 -12.59 -29.46 10.73
C GLY A 2 -12.14 -29.77 9.30
N PHE A 3 -11.62 -28.76 8.60
CA PHE A 3 -10.88 -29.02 7.37
C PHE A 3 -9.76 -30.04 7.66
N PRO A 4 -9.52 -30.99 6.75
CA PRO A 4 -8.37 -31.88 6.87
C PRO A 4 -7.09 -31.04 7.00
N THR A 5 -6.18 -31.45 7.87
CA THR A 5 -4.82 -30.89 7.91
C THR A 5 -4.18 -31.02 6.53
N CYS A 6 -3.36 -30.04 6.13
CA CYS A 6 -2.69 -30.08 4.84
C CYS A 6 -1.90 -31.39 4.71
N LEU A 7 -2.21 -32.18 3.67
CA LEU A 7 -1.53 -33.46 3.41
C LEU A 7 -0.07 -33.27 3.00
N ILE A 8 0.29 -32.09 2.47
CA ILE A 8 1.65 -31.77 2.07
C ILE A 8 2.34 -31.07 3.24
N GLY A 9 3.37 -31.71 3.78
CA GLY A 9 4.19 -31.14 4.86
C GLY A 9 4.84 -29.82 4.45
N ARG A 10 5.02 -28.90 5.42
CA ARG A 10 5.53 -27.54 5.17
C ARG A 10 6.86 -27.50 4.41
N GLN A 11 7.74 -28.47 4.68
CA GLN A 11 9.03 -28.58 3.97
C GLN A 11 8.90 -28.90 2.47
N HIS A 12 7.73 -29.36 2.02
CA HIS A 12 7.46 -29.75 0.63
C HIS A 12 6.59 -28.73 -0.12
N HIS A 13 6.11 -27.66 0.52
CA HIS A 13 5.20 -26.69 -0.12
C HIS A 13 5.80 -26.08 -1.39
N LEU A 14 7.05 -25.62 -1.36
CA LEU A 14 7.70 -25.02 -2.53
C LEU A 14 7.91 -26.02 -3.65
N SER A 15 8.35 -27.24 -3.33
CA SER A 15 8.52 -28.30 -4.32
C SER A 15 7.17 -28.69 -4.95
N ALA A 16 6.11 -28.78 -4.14
CA ALA A 16 4.78 -29.08 -4.62
C ALA A 16 4.23 -27.97 -5.52
N LEU A 17 4.36 -26.69 -5.14
CA LEU A 17 3.98 -25.55 -5.97
C LEU A 17 4.74 -25.55 -7.30
N ALA A 18 6.04 -25.83 -7.29
CA ALA A 18 6.86 -25.90 -8.49
C ALA A 18 6.34 -26.97 -9.49
N THR A 19 5.82 -28.10 -9.00
CA THR A 19 5.22 -29.13 -9.87
C THR A 19 3.94 -28.68 -10.58
N LEU A 20 3.31 -27.60 -10.11
CA LEU A 20 2.14 -26.98 -10.72
C LEU A 20 2.51 -25.84 -11.68
N GLY A 21 3.81 -25.59 -11.90
CA GLY A 21 4.30 -24.42 -12.63
C GLY A 21 4.19 -23.12 -11.81
N VAL A 22 4.03 -23.23 -10.49
CA VAL A 22 3.90 -22.09 -9.58
C VAL A 22 5.23 -21.90 -8.86
N ALA A 23 6.02 -20.91 -9.27
CA ALA A 23 7.33 -20.62 -8.71
C ALA A 23 7.34 -19.23 -8.05
N PRO A 24 6.96 -19.11 -6.76
CA PRO A 24 7.13 -17.85 -6.05
C PRO A 24 8.62 -17.54 -5.91
N GLU A 25 9.00 -16.27 -6.12
CA GLU A 25 10.40 -15.81 -5.99
C GLU A 25 10.98 -16.07 -4.60
N HIS A 26 10.11 -16.10 -3.58
CA HIS A 26 10.46 -16.27 -2.18
C HIS A 26 9.53 -17.26 -1.48
N GLY A 27 10.06 -17.95 -0.46
CA GLY A 27 9.31 -18.89 0.38
C GLY A 27 8.45 -18.24 1.47
N THR A 28 8.12 -16.95 1.32
CA THR A 28 7.32 -16.18 2.28
C THR A 28 5.97 -15.84 1.66
N PHE A 29 4.88 -16.11 2.38
CA PHE A 29 3.53 -15.78 1.97
C PHE A 29 3.00 -14.56 2.77
N PRO A 30 2.13 -13.71 2.19
CA PRO A 30 1.52 -13.88 0.88
C PRO A 30 2.45 -13.55 -0.30
N ALA A 31 2.24 -14.23 -1.43
CA ALA A 31 2.94 -13.98 -2.70
C ALA A 31 1.93 -13.85 -3.86
N VAL A 32 2.33 -13.21 -4.96
CA VAL A 32 1.54 -13.12 -6.20
C VAL A 32 2.37 -13.62 -7.36
N VAL A 33 1.82 -14.53 -8.14
CA VAL A 33 2.50 -15.22 -9.25
C VAL A 33 1.54 -15.43 -10.43
N ASP A 34 2.07 -15.89 -11.56
CA ASP A 34 1.27 -16.28 -12.72
C ASP A 34 0.40 -17.51 -12.41
N CYS A 35 -0.89 -17.42 -12.72
CA CYS A 35 -1.81 -18.52 -12.55
C CYS A 35 -1.61 -19.55 -13.67
N PRO A 36 -1.30 -20.83 -13.39
CA PRO A 36 -1.11 -21.84 -14.43
C PRO A 36 -2.38 -22.14 -15.25
N LEU A 37 -3.57 -21.81 -14.71
CA LEU A 37 -4.85 -22.01 -15.40
C LEU A 37 -5.17 -20.92 -16.42
N CYS A 38 -4.88 -19.64 -16.10
CA CYS A 38 -5.28 -18.51 -16.94
C CYS A 38 -4.11 -17.64 -17.41
N GLN A 39 -2.89 -17.95 -16.99
CA GLN A 39 -1.64 -17.29 -17.34
C GLN A 39 -1.56 -15.80 -16.99
N GLN A 40 -2.37 -15.34 -16.03
CA GLN A 40 -2.34 -13.96 -15.53
C GLN A 40 -1.63 -13.89 -14.18
N ASN A 41 -0.86 -12.81 -13.94
CA ASN A 41 -0.13 -12.54 -12.70
C ASN A 41 -1.06 -12.10 -11.56
N THR A 42 -1.99 -12.97 -11.19
CA THR A 42 -3.07 -12.71 -10.23
C THR A 42 -3.34 -13.89 -9.32
N LEU A 43 -2.46 -14.92 -9.30
CA LEU A 43 -2.54 -16.03 -8.35
C LEU A 43 -1.92 -15.61 -7.02
N HIS A 44 -2.76 -15.40 -6.03
CA HIS A 44 -2.32 -15.13 -4.67
C HIS A 44 -2.08 -16.44 -3.93
N LEU A 45 -0.93 -16.54 -3.27
CA LEU A 45 -0.56 -17.63 -2.37
C LEU A 45 -0.64 -17.12 -0.94
N PHE A 46 -1.38 -17.79 -0.07
CA PHE A 46 -1.62 -17.40 1.33
C PHE A 46 -1.16 -18.51 2.27
N ASP A 47 -0.53 -18.14 3.39
CA ASP A 47 -0.40 -19.07 4.51
C ASP A 47 -1.80 -19.38 5.06
N ASP A 48 -2.16 -20.67 5.14
CA ASP A 48 -3.43 -21.09 5.70
C ASP A 48 -3.30 -21.35 7.21
N PRO A 49 -3.79 -20.44 8.07
CA PRO A 49 -3.67 -20.59 9.51
C PRO A 49 -4.48 -21.77 10.07
N THR A 50 -5.45 -22.29 9.31
CA THR A 50 -6.33 -23.37 9.74
C THR A 50 -5.68 -24.74 9.53
N THR A 51 -5.05 -24.96 8.37
CA THR A 51 -4.47 -26.26 7.99
C THR A 51 -2.95 -26.31 8.06
N ALA A 52 -2.30 -25.16 8.33
CA ALA A 52 -0.86 -24.96 8.20
C ALA A 52 -0.32 -25.28 6.80
N GLY A 53 -1.18 -25.16 5.77
CA GLY A 53 -0.87 -25.33 4.36
C GLY A 53 -0.69 -23.99 3.62
N VAL A 54 -0.69 -24.07 2.29
CA VAL A 54 -0.77 -22.90 1.39
C VAL A 54 -2.12 -22.93 0.69
N TRP A 55 -2.82 -21.80 0.72
CA TRP A 55 -4.05 -21.58 -0.02
C TRP A 55 -3.76 -20.74 -1.26
N LEU A 56 -4.30 -21.15 -2.39
CA LEU A 56 -4.14 -20.51 -3.69
C LEU A 56 -5.46 -19.88 -4.11
N HIS A 57 -5.43 -18.65 -4.64
CA HIS A 57 -6.61 -17.99 -5.20
C HIS A 57 -6.22 -17.04 -6.34
N CYS A 58 -6.73 -17.29 -7.54
CA CYS A 58 -6.54 -16.42 -8.70
C CYS A 58 -7.66 -15.38 -8.78
N ASN A 59 -7.31 -14.09 -8.78
CA ASN A 59 -8.31 -13.03 -8.87
C ASN A 59 -8.95 -12.90 -10.26
N SER A 60 -8.32 -13.47 -11.30
CA SER A 60 -8.79 -13.37 -12.68
C SER A 60 -9.74 -14.49 -13.08
N CYS A 61 -9.34 -15.76 -12.89
CA CYS A 61 -10.19 -16.90 -13.23
C CYS A 61 -11.00 -17.45 -12.05
N LEU A 62 -10.83 -16.86 -10.86
CA LEU A 62 -11.49 -17.24 -9.61
C LEU A 62 -11.16 -18.67 -9.13
N ALA A 63 -10.22 -19.36 -9.77
CA ALA A 63 -9.74 -20.66 -9.31
C ALA A 63 -9.09 -20.52 -7.94
N HIS A 64 -9.44 -21.42 -7.02
CA HIS A 64 -8.91 -21.42 -5.66
C HIS A 64 -8.88 -22.83 -5.08
N GLY A 65 -8.09 -23.00 -4.02
CA GLY A 65 -7.93 -24.29 -3.36
C GLY A 65 -6.64 -24.36 -2.55
N ASP A 66 -6.47 -25.41 -1.77
CA ASP A 66 -5.14 -25.80 -1.31
C ASP A 66 -4.30 -26.36 -2.46
N ILE A 67 -3.03 -26.68 -2.19
CA ILE A 67 -2.11 -27.19 -3.21
C ILE A 67 -2.68 -28.41 -3.97
N ILE A 68 -3.41 -29.32 -3.30
CA ILE A 68 -3.88 -30.57 -3.90
C ILE A 68 -5.12 -30.34 -4.75
N THR A 69 -6.09 -29.61 -4.21
CA THR A 69 -7.32 -29.26 -4.92
C THR A 69 -7.01 -28.39 -6.14
N PHE A 70 -6.09 -27.44 -6.01
CA PHE A 70 -5.61 -26.64 -7.14
C PHE A 70 -4.84 -27.49 -8.16
N ALA A 71 -4.02 -28.46 -7.71
CA ALA A 71 -3.35 -29.39 -8.61
C ALA A 71 -4.32 -30.25 -9.41
N ALA A 72 -5.43 -30.69 -8.80
CA ALA A 72 -6.48 -31.43 -9.50
C ALA A 72 -7.06 -30.61 -10.67
N SER A 73 -7.28 -29.31 -10.46
CA SER A 73 -7.71 -28.39 -11.52
C SER A 73 -6.62 -28.20 -12.59
N VAL A 74 -5.36 -27.95 -12.20
CA VAL A 74 -4.24 -27.73 -13.13
C VAL A 74 -3.94 -28.96 -13.99
N TRP A 75 -4.00 -30.14 -13.40
CA TRP A 75 -3.77 -31.41 -14.11
C TRP A 75 -5.04 -31.97 -14.77
N ASN A 76 -6.18 -31.31 -14.62
CA ASN A 76 -7.48 -31.76 -15.11
C ASN A 76 -7.77 -33.23 -14.74
N THR A 77 -7.66 -33.54 -13.44
CA THR A 77 -7.80 -34.90 -12.93
C THR A 77 -8.64 -34.94 -11.65
N SER A 78 -9.00 -36.13 -11.19
CA SER A 78 -9.75 -36.30 -9.94
C SER A 78 -8.86 -36.06 -8.72
N LEU A 79 -9.46 -35.67 -7.59
CA LEU A 79 -8.71 -35.43 -6.35
C LEU A 79 -7.87 -36.65 -5.88
N PRO A 80 -8.39 -37.90 -5.92
CA PRO A 80 -7.57 -39.07 -5.60
C PRO A 80 -6.38 -39.27 -6.54
N ALA A 81 -6.55 -38.98 -7.84
CA ALA A 81 -5.47 -39.07 -8.81
C ALA A 81 -4.40 -38.00 -8.59
N ALA A 82 -4.79 -36.77 -8.22
CA ALA A 82 -3.86 -35.72 -7.83
C ALA A 82 -3.05 -36.11 -6.58
N ILE A 83 -3.69 -36.69 -5.56
CA ILE A 83 -3.00 -37.21 -4.36
C ILE A 83 -1.99 -38.29 -4.74
N ASN A 84 -2.38 -39.26 -5.58
CA ASN A 84 -1.48 -40.31 -6.06
C ASN A 84 -0.24 -39.73 -6.76
N LYS A 85 -0.44 -38.72 -7.62
CA LYS A 85 0.67 -38.07 -8.32
C LYS A 85 1.64 -37.37 -7.36
N PHE A 86 1.16 -36.78 -6.26
CA PHE A 86 2.04 -36.24 -5.21
C PHE A 86 2.77 -37.34 -4.40
N VAL A 87 2.16 -38.52 -4.24
CA VAL A 87 2.83 -39.69 -3.64
C VAL A 87 3.95 -40.21 -4.55
N ASP A 88 3.68 -40.32 -5.86
CA ASP A 88 4.66 -40.76 -6.85
C ASP A 88 5.88 -39.82 -6.91
N GLN A 89 5.66 -38.54 -6.65
CA GLN A 89 6.70 -37.51 -6.54
C GLN A 89 7.38 -37.44 -5.17
N GLN A 90 7.03 -38.32 -4.23
CA GLN A 90 7.56 -38.36 -2.86
C GLN A 90 7.31 -37.07 -2.05
N LEU A 91 6.27 -36.31 -2.41
CA LEU A 91 5.85 -35.10 -1.69
C LEU A 91 4.81 -35.39 -0.60
N ILE A 92 4.15 -36.55 -0.69
CA ILE A 92 3.29 -37.15 0.32
C ILE A 92 3.78 -38.58 0.54
N THR A 93 3.90 -39.03 1.79
CA THR A 93 4.26 -40.43 2.07
C THR A 93 3.04 -41.36 1.92
N PRO A 94 3.23 -42.63 1.53
CA PRO A 94 2.12 -43.59 1.46
C PRO A 94 1.33 -43.69 2.77
N ALA A 95 2.01 -43.66 3.92
CA ALA A 95 1.37 -43.67 5.23
C ALA A 95 0.52 -42.41 5.50
N GLU A 96 0.95 -41.23 5.08
CA GLU A 96 0.12 -39.99 5.20
C GLU A 96 -1.14 -40.08 4.34
N LYS A 97 -1.00 -40.59 3.11
CA LYS A 97 -2.14 -40.85 2.22
C LYS A 97 -3.14 -41.81 2.87
N ASP A 98 -2.70 -42.98 3.31
CA ASP A 98 -3.59 -44.02 3.84
C ASP A 98 -4.32 -43.55 5.12
N ASN A 99 -3.69 -42.71 5.93
CA ASN A 99 -4.28 -42.21 7.18
C ASN A 99 -5.27 -41.05 6.98
N MET A 100 -5.15 -40.26 5.92
CA MET A 100 -5.82 -38.95 5.84
C MET A 100 -6.56 -38.67 4.52
N ALA A 101 -6.32 -39.43 3.45
CA ALA A 101 -6.90 -39.13 2.14
C ALA A 101 -8.44 -39.21 2.13
N GLU A 102 -9.03 -40.20 2.80
CA GLU A 102 -10.51 -40.34 2.85
C GLU A 102 -11.17 -39.16 3.57
N ASP A 103 -10.64 -38.78 4.74
CA ASP A 103 -11.10 -37.61 5.48
C ASP A 103 -10.92 -36.31 4.68
N PHE A 104 -9.82 -36.22 3.92
CA PHE A 104 -9.54 -35.09 3.06
C PHE A 104 -10.55 -34.97 1.92
N ILE A 105 -10.82 -36.07 1.20
CA ILE A 105 -11.79 -36.13 0.10
C ILE A 105 -13.20 -35.82 0.62
N ALA A 106 -13.63 -36.43 1.73
CA ALA A 106 -14.93 -36.15 2.34
C ALA A 106 -15.05 -34.70 2.85
N GLY A 107 -13.94 -34.10 3.27
CA GLY A 107 -13.85 -32.67 3.57
C GLY A 107 -14.10 -31.80 2.34
N TYR A 108 -13.40 -32.09 1.25
CA TYR A 108 -13.52 -31.38 -0.02
C TYR A 108 -14.92 -31.49 -0.63
N GLU A 109 -15.52 -32.68 -0.66
CA GLU A 109 -16.88 -32.88 -1.20
C GLU A 109 -17.94 -32.07 -0.45
N ARG A 110 -17.81 -31.97 0.88
CA ARG A 110 -18.67 -31.08 1.68
C ARG A 110 -18.47 -29.62 1.32
N HIS A 111 -17.23 -29.21 1.08
CA HIS A 111 -16.94 -27.84 0.67
C HIS A 111 -17.54 -27.52 -0.70
N GLN A 112 -17.37 -28.41 -1.68
CA GLN A 112 -18.00 -28.30 -3.01
C GLN A 112 -19.52 -28.22 -2.93
N LYS A 113 -20.17 -29.01 -2.07
CA LYS A 113 -21.62 -28.89 -1.84
C LYS A 113 -22.02 -27.54 -1.25
N ALA A 114 -21.20 -26.96 -0.39
CA ALA A 114 -21.44 -25.63 0.16
C ALA A 114 -21.24 -24.52 -0.89
N GLU A 115 -20.25 -24.67 -1.78
CA GLU A 115 -20.05 -23.79 -2.93
C GLU A 115 -21.24 -23.88 -3.90
N ASN A 116 -21.72 -25.08 -4.22
CA ASN A 116 -22.90 -25.27 -5.06
C ASN A 116 -24.15 -24.64 -4.43
N PHE A 117 -24.37 -24.82 -3.12
CA PHE A 117 -25.44 -24.12 -2.41
C PHE A 117 -25.33 -22.59 -2.57
N TRP A 118 -24.11 -22.04 -2.49
CA TRP A 118 -23.89 -20.61 -2.67
C TRP A 118 -24.22 -20.16 -4.10
N LEU A 119 -23.75 -20.90 -5.12
CA LEU A 119 -24.05 -20.61 -6.53
C LEU A 119 -25.57 -20.67 -6.82
N ASP A 120 -26.26 -21.65 -6.26
CA ASP A 120 -27.71 -21.78 -6.37
C ASP A 120 -28.42 -20.60 -5.70
N ALA A 121 -27.98 -20.21 -4.50
CA ALA A 121 -28.55 -19.08 -3.78
C ALA A 121 -28.32 -17.76 -4.54
N GLU A 122 -27.13 -17.56 -5.10
CA GLU A 122 -26.79 -16.41 -5.91
C GLU A 122 -27.68 -16.30 -7.17
N ALA A 123 -27.90 -17.42 -7.87
CA ALA A 123 -28.74 -17.48 -9.06
C ALA A 123 -30.23 -17.20 -8.77
N GLN A 124 -30.67 -17.39 -7.52
CA GLN A 124 -32.06 -17.16 -7.10
C GLN A 124 -32.36 -15.72 -6.70
N ILE A 125 -31.38 -14.82 -6.64
CA ILE A 125 -31.57 -13.42 -6.22
C ILE A 125 -32.67 -12.68 -6.98
N TRP A 126 -32.88 -13.01 -8.27
CA TRP A 126 -33.91 -12.41 -9.12
C TRP A 126 -35.07 -13.36 -9.46
N ASN A 127 -34.97 -14.63 -9.06
CA ASN A 127 -35.87 -15.72 -9.47
C ASN A 127 -36.61 -16.35 -8.27
N HIS A 128 -36.83 -15.58 -7.21
CA HIS A 128 -37.59 -16.03 -6.04
C HIS A 128 -39.00 -15.43 -6.02
N SER A 129 -39.96 -16.12 -5.40
CA SER A 129 -41.36 -15.68 -5.31
C SER A 129 -41.71 -14.90 -4.03
N ASP A 130 -40.72 -14.66 -3.17
CA ASP A 130 -40.89 -14.01 -1.86
C ASP A 130 -40.84 -12.47 -1.94
N ASP A 131 -42.01 -11.81 -1.97
CA ASP A 131 -42.13 -10.35 -2.09
C ASP A 131 -41.43 -9.58 -0.96
N VAL A 132 -41.42 -10.13 0.26
CA VAL A 132 -40.76 -9.50 1.41
C VAL A 132 -39.26 -9.43 1.19
N ILE A 133 -38.67 -10.51 0.67
CA ILE A 133 -37.25 -10.55 0.33
C ILE A 133 -36.95 -9.62 -0.85
N ALA A 134 -37.80 -9.58 -1.87
CA ALA A 134 -37.62 -8.70 -3.03
C ALA A 134 -37.58 -7.22 -2.60
N LEU A 135 -38.48 -6.83 -1.71
CA LEU A 135 -38.51 -5.48 -1.15
C LEU A 135 -37.23 -5.18 -0.36
N ARG A 136 -36.77 -6.09 0.50
CA ARG A 136 -35.57 -5.89 1.32
C ARG A 136 -34.27 -5.86 0.50
N VAL A 137 -34.14 -6.70 -0.51
CA VAL A 137 -33.02 -6.68 -1.46
C VAL A 137 -32.94 -5.31 -2.15
N ARG A 138 -34.08 -4.75 -2.60
CA ARG A 138 -34.14 -3.40 -3.19
C ARG A 138 -33.76 -2.30 -2.21
N GLU A 139 -34.23 -2.36 -0.96
CA GLU A 139 -33.87 -1.38 0.08
C GLU A 139 -32.38 -1.40 0.43
N LEU A 140 -31.73 -2.56 0.33
CA LEU A 140 -30.28 -2.68 0.49
C LEU A 140 -29.50 -2.09 -0.70
N GLY A 141 -30.22 -1.61 -1.73
CA GLY A 141 -29.65 -1.01 -2.92
C GLY A 141 -29.35 -2.02 -4.03
N VAL A 142 -29.76 -3.28 -3.88
CA VAL A 142 -29.59 -4.30 -4.91
C VAL A 142 -30.71 -4.18 -5.93
N GLN A 143 -30.35 -3.73 -7.13
CA GLN A 143 -31.25 -3.44 -8.24
C GLN A 143 -30.78 -4.21 -9.49
N HIS A 144 -31.69 -4.44 -10.45
CA HIS A 144 -31.35 -5.15 -11.68
C HIS A 144 -30.25 -4.46 -12.51
N GLU A 145 -30.05 -3.15 -12.35
CA GLU A 145 -29.00 -2.42 -13.08
C GLU A 145 -27.59 -2.66 -12.54
N ILE A 146 -27.45 -3.18 -11.31
CA ILE A 146 -26.14 -3.47 -10.73
C ILE A 146 -25.84 -4.96 -10.79
N ASN A 147 -24.59 -5.30 -11.12
CA ASN A 147 -24.13 -6.67 -11.04
C ASN A 147 -23.88 -7.05 -9.57
N ALA A 148 -24.90 -7.59 -8.90
CA ALA A 148 -24.82 -8.07 -7.52
C ALA A 148 -24.19 -9.47 -7.39
N ALA A 149 -23.68 -10.05 -8.49
CA ALA A 149 -23.04 -11.36 -8.47
C ALA A 149 -21.86 -11.41 -7.47
N GLY A 150 -21.86 -12.46 -6.66
CA GLY A 150 -20.91 -12.72 -5.59
C GLY A 150 -21.07 -11.82 -4.37
N LEU A 151 -22.15 -11.03 -4.27
CA LEU A 151 -22.42 -10.19 -3.10
C LEU A 151 -23.45 -10.82 -2.17
N ILE A 152 -24.63 -11.19 -2.66
CA ILE A 152 -25.67 -11.84 -1.85
C ILE A 152 -26.40 -12.90 -2.68
N GLY A 153 -27.08 -13.81 -1.98
CA GLY A 153 -27.98 -14.79 -2.58
C GLY A 153 -29.31 -14.86 -1.84
N VAL A 154 -30.24 -15.65 -2.36
CA VAL A 154 -31.52 -15.97 -1.75
C VAL A 154 -31.66 -17.50 -1.71
N ALA A 155 -31.99 -18.06 -0.54
CA ALA A 155 -32.18 -19.50 -0.41
C ALA A 155 -33.45 -19.83 0.38
N TYR A 156 -34.17 -20.84 -0.07
CA TYR A 156 -35.35 -21.38 0.62
C TYR A 156 -34.95 -22.29 1.78
N GLN A 157 -35.90 -22.51 2.69
CA GLN A 157 -35.72 -23.39 3.85
C GLN A 157 -35.16 -24.78 3.49
N GLU A 158 -35.69 -25.43 2.46
CA GLU A 158 -35.30 -26.79 2.07
C GLU A 158 -33.80 -26.87 1.70
N GLN A 159 -33.29 -25.87 0.96
CA GLN A 159 -31.87 -25.78 0.60
C GLN A 159 -30.99 -25.53 1.84
N VAL A 160 -31.47 -24.71 2.78
CA VAL A 160 -30.76 -24.46 4.05
C VAL A 160 -30.72 -25.73 4.92
N GLU A 161 -31.80 -26.50 4.96
CA GLU A 161 -31.88 -27.78 5.66
C GLU A 161 -30.94 -28.81 5.05
N GLU A 162 -30.89 -28.91 3.72
CA GLU A 162 -29.95 -29.76 2.98
C GLU A 162 -28.49 -29.38 3.25
N LEU A 163 -28.17 -28.08 3.22
CA LEU A 163 -26.84 -27.58 3.59
C LEU A 163 -26.49 -27.98 5.02
N CYS A 164 -27.40 -27.77 5.98
CA CYS A 164 -27.20 -28.14 7.37
C CYS A 164 -26.97 -29.65 7.54
N GLN A 165 -27.76 -30.48 6.87
CA GLN A 165 -27.61 -31.93 6.87
C GLN A 165 -26.24 -32.35 6.32
N THR A 166 -25.83 -31.77 5.19
CA THR A 166 -24.52 -32.00 4.57
C THR A 166 -23.38 -31.61 5.50
N MET A 167 -23.50 -30.47 6.19
CA MET A 167 -22.53 -30.00 7.19
C MET A 167 -22.65 -30.71 8.55
N ARG A 168 -23.59 -31.65 8.70
CA ARG A 168 -23.91 -32.34 9.97
C ARG A 168 -24.20 -31.36 11.11
N ARG A 169 -24.96 -30.31 10.81
CA ARG A 169 -25.42 -29.24 11.71
C ARG A 169 -26.93 -29.35 11.90
N ILE A 170 -27.41 -28.81 13.02
CA ILE A 170 -28.84 -28.73 13.31
C ILE A 170 -29.40 -27.51 12.55
N PRO A 171 -30.45 -27.67 11.73
CA PRO A 171 -31.10 -26.55 11.07
C PRO A 171 -31.60 -25.51 12.08
N PRO A 172 -31.55 -24.21 11.78
CA PRO A 172 -32.07 -23.18 12.68
C PRO A 172 -33.58 -23.34 12.91
N LYS A 173 -34.01 -23.47 14.18
CA LYS A 173 -35.40 -23.78 14.56
C LYS A 173 -36.43 -22.71 14.21
N SER A 174 -35.98 -21.49 13.92
CA SER A 174 -36.84 -20.31 13.72
C SER A 174 -36.90 -19.84 12.28
N ILE A 175 -36.60 -20.73 11.33
CA ILE A 175 -36.74 -20.46 9.91
C ILE A 175 -38.24 -20.40 9.56
N ARG A 176 -38.68 -19.32 8.89
CA ARG A 176 -40.07 -19.20 8.42
C ARG A 176 -40.40 -20.35 7.49
N ALA A 177 -41.46 -21.11 7.79
CA ALA A 177 -41.93 -22.21 6.95
C ALA A 177 -42.14 -21.72 5.51
N LYS A 178 -41.47 -22.34 4.53
CA LYS A 178 -41.50 -21.95 3.10
C LYS A 178 -41.00 -20.53 2.79
N GLY A 179 -40.43 -19.83 3.76
CA GLY A 179 -39.84 -18.49 3.55
C GLY A 179 -38.44 -18.56 2.95
N ALA A 180 -38.08 -17.57 2.15
CA ALA A 180 -36.72 -17.40 1.68
C ALA A 180 -35.87 -16.60 2.69
N SER A 181 -34.55 -16.77 2.62
CA SER A 181 -33.56 -16.07 3.43
C SER A 181 -32.59 -15.32 2.53
N ILE A 182 -32.17 -14.12 2.91
CA ILE A 182 -31.01 -13.48 2.28
C ILE A 182 -29.75 -14.18 2.81
N VAL A 183 -28.89 -14.60 1.90
CA VAL A 183 -27.66 -15.33 2.19
C VAL A 183 -26.46 -14.41 1.99
N PHE A 184 -25.64 -14.27 3.02
CA PHE A 184 -24.37 -13.58 2.97
C PHE A 184 -23.24 -14.61 3.11
N PRO A 185 -22.36 -14.76 2.11
CA PRO A 185 -21.26 -15.71 2.16
C PRO A 185 -20.10 -15.12 2.97
N TYR A 186 -19.54 -15.90 3.89
CA TYR A 186 -18.37 -15.49 4.66
C TYR A 186 -17.17 -16.36 4.32
N TYR A 187 -16.02 -15.72 4.16
CA TYR A 187 -14.78 -16.37 3.72
C TYR A 187 -13.68 -16.18 4.76
N ASP A 188 -12.96 -17.24 5.11
CA ASP A 188 -11.79 -17.14 6.00
C ASP A 188 -10.48 -16.95 5.22
N LEU A 189 -10.45 -17.37 3.96
CA LEU A 189 -9.46 -17.02 2.93
C LEU A 189 -10.19 -16.73 1.62
N PRO A 190 -9.62 -15.95 0.68
CA PRO A 190 -10.29 -15.61 -0.59
C PRO A 190 -10.73 -16.88 -1.35
N GLY A 191 -12.02 -16.96 -1.70
CA GLY A 191 -12.64 -18.14 -2.33
C GLY A 191 -13.11 -19.21 -1.34
N ARG A 192 -12.49 -19.35 -0.17
CA ARG A 192 -12.83 -20.40 0.80
C ARG A 192 -14.04 -20.05 1.66
N LEU A 193 -15.20 -20.62 1.32
CA LEU A 193 -16.42 -20.42 2.09
C LEU A 193 -16.33 -21.05 3.50
N SER A 194 -16.33 -20.20 4.52
CA SER A 194 -16.21 -20.60 5.94
C SER A 194 -17.56 -20.77 6.64
N GLY A 195 -18.58 -20.06 6.15
CA GLY A 195 -19.95 -20.13 6.63
C GLY A 195 -20.86 -19.20 5.84
N VAL A 196 -22.15 -19.26 6.14
CA VAL A 196 -23.16 -18.36 5.56
C VAL A 196 -24.00 -17.73 6.68
N LEU A 197 -24.25 -16.43 6.56
CA LEU A 197 -25.22 -15.72 7.39
C LEU A 197 -26.55 -15.66 6.65
N LEU A 198 -27.58 -16.20 7.29
CA LEU A 198 -28.97 -16.20 6.84
C LEU A 198 -29.71 -15.08 7.57
N ILE A 199 -30.35 -14.20 6.81
CA ILE A 199 -31.23 -13.16 7.34
C ILE A 199 -32.63 -13.39 6.79
N GLN A 200 -33.57 -13.64 7.70
CA GLN A 200 -34.98 -13.77 7.39
C GLN A 200 -35.78 -12.63 7.96
N TYR A 201 -36.90 -12.31 7.32
CA TYR A 201 -37.81 -11.26 7.78
C TYR A 201 -39.17 -11.87 8.11
N GLY A 202 -39.66 -11.55 9.31
CA GLY A 202 -41.06 -11.81 9.69
C GLY A 202 -42.02 -10.93 8.89
N GLU A 203 -43.32 -11.21 9.00
CA GLU A 203 -44.38 -10.33 8.47
C GLU A 203 -44.36 -8.94 9.14
N ASP A 204 -43.88 -8.88 10.39
CA ASP A 204 -43.64 -7.66 11.16
C ASP A 204 -42.31 -6.97 10.79
N PHE A 205 -41.62 -7.47 9.78
CA PHE A 205 -40.32 -7.00 9.31
C PHE A 205 -39.17 -7.09 10.33
N THR A 206 -39.33 -7.86 11.40
CA THR A 206 -38.21 -8.14 12.31
C THR A 206 -37.22 -9.09 11.65
N ASP A 207 -35.93 -8.79 11.74
CA ASP A 207 -34.88 -9.63 11.15
C ASP A 207 -34.44 -10.73 12.13
N LYS A 208 -34.39 -11.97 11.64
CA LYS A 208 -33.83 -13.12 12.35
C LYS A 208 -32.55 -13.55 11.66
N ARG A 209 -31.45 -13.52 12.40
CA ARG A 209 -30.09 -13.79 11.89
C ARG A 209 -29.60 -15.15 12.38
N HIS A 210 -29.21 -16.02 11.45
CA HIS A 210 -28.64 -17.33 11.76
C HIS A 210 -27.35 -17.54 10.98
N PHE A 211 -26.26 -17.92 11.66
CA PHE A 211 -25.02 -18.26 10.99
C PHE A 211 -24.85 -19.77 10.95
N VAL A 212 -24.65 -20.31 9.74
CA VAL A 212 -24.38 -21.73 9.51
C VAL A 212 -22.89 -21.89 9.20
N PRO A 213 -22.09 -22.38 10.16
CA PRO A 213 -20.67 -22.61 9.92
C PRO A 213 -20.48 -23.85 9.04
N ILE A 214 -19.77 -23.67 7.92
CA ILE A 214 -19.37 -24.76 7.02
C ILE A 214 -18.13 -25.46 7.59
N THR A 215 -17.28 -24.70 8.29
CA THR A 215 -16.00 -25.18 8.80
C THR A 215 -16.04 -25.40 10.32
N GLY A 216 -15.05 -26.14 10.84
CA GLY A 216 -14.76 -26.22 12.28
C GLY A 216 -15.14 -27.53 13.01
N TYR A 217 -14.40 -27.80 14.08
CA TYR A 217 -14.68 -28.92 15.00
C TYR A 217 -15.78 -28.53 16.01
N LYS A 218 -16.62 -29.49 16.42
CA LYS A 218 -17.71 -29.24 17.39
C LYS A 218 -17.24 -28.66 18.74
N ARG A 219 -15.95 -28.75 19.07
CA ARG A 219 -15.37 -28.36 20.37
C ARG A 219 -14.74 -26.96 20.39
N VAL A 220 -14.59 -26.29 19.25
CA VAL A 220 -13.99 -24.94 19.15
C VAL A 220 -14.96 -24.06 18.38
N THR A 221 -15.14 -22.82 18.83
CA THR A 221 -15.92 -21.82 18.08
C THR A 221 -15.31 -21.66 16.69
N PRO A 222 -16.04 -21.98 15.61
CA PRO A 222 -15.54 -21.85 14.24
C PRO A 222 -15.14 -20.42 13.90
N GLU A 223 -14.12 -20.29 13.04
CA GLU A 223 -13.78 -19.03 12.39
C GLU A 223 -14.90 -18.67 11.41
N ALA A 224 -15.56 -17.54 11.66
CA ALA A 224 -16.64 -17.08 10.80
C ALA A 224 -16.14 -16.47 9.50
N GLY A 225 -14.86 -16.06 9.40
CA GLY A 225 -14.35 -15.36 8.23
C GLY A 225 -14.92 -13.95 8.10
N TYR A 226 -14.95 -13.40 6.89
CA TYR A 226 -15.45 -12.07 6.57
C TYR A 226 -16.34 -12.10 5.33
N PHE A 227 -17.44 -11.39 5.40
CA PHE A 227 -18.25 -11.03 4.25
C PHE A 227 -17.47 -10.04 3.38
N LEU A 228 -17.48 -10.24 2.06
CA LEU A 228 -16.74 -9.44 1.07
C LEU A 228 -15.21 -9.46 1.25
N LEU A 229 -14.64 -10.54 1.83
CA LEU A 229 -13.19 -10.66 2.03
C LEU A 229 -12.38 -10.44 0.74
N ARG A 230 -12.92 -10.79 -0.43
CA ARG A 230 -12.28 -10.55 -1.74
C ARG A 230 -11.89 -9.09 -1.96
N THR A 231 -12.63 -8.14 -1.40
CA THR A 231 -12.33 -6.71 -1.52
C THR A 231 -11.03 -6.31 -0.81
N ALA A 232 -10.50 -7.15 0.11
CA ALA A 232 -9.18 -6.96 0.71
C ALA A 232 -8.04 -7.10 -0.29
N LEU A 233 -8.26 -7.81 -1.41
CA LEU A 233 -7.29 -8.02 -2.48
C LEU A 233 -7.34 -6.92 -3.55
N ASN A 234 -8.42 -6.13 -3.60
CA ASN A 234 -8.53 -5.05 -4.56
C ASN A 234 -7.38 -4.07 -4.36
N LYS A 235 -6.85 -3.53 -5.47
CA LYS A 235 -5.85 -2.47 -5.39
C LYS A 235 -6.44 -1.33 -4.56
N PRO A 236 -5.84 -0.99 -3.41
CA PRO A 236 -6.39 0.04 -2.56
C PRO A 236 -6.47 1.37 -3.31
N THR A 237 -7.53 2.13 -3.05
CA THR A 237 -7.66 3.49 -3.55
C THR A 237 -6.69 4.41 -2.82
N GLU A 238 -5.93 5.22 -3.56
CA GLU A 238 -4.98 6.18 -2.98
C GLU A 238 -5.67 7.16 -2.03
N THR A 239 -6.92 7.52 -2.34
CA THR A 239 -7.79 8.35 -1.48
C THR A 239 -7.97 7.78 -0.08
N LEU A 240 -7.99 6.45 0.07
CA LEU A 240 -8.11 5.77 1.37
C LEU A 240 -6.74 5.36 1.93
N LYS A 241 -5.63 5.84 1.36
CA LYS A 241 -4.22 5.53 1.70
C LYS A 241 -4.03 4.06 2.11
N ASN A 242 -4.50 3.14 1.27
CA ASN A 242 -4.35 1.70 1.48
C ASN A 242 -4.99 1.13 2.76
N THR A 243 -6.06 1.77 3.24
CA THR A 243 -6.77 1.32 4.44
C THR A 243 -7.86 0.30 4.10
N GLN A 244 -7.90 -0.79 4.85
CA GLN A 244 -8.97 -1.79 4.84
C GLN A 244 -9.99 -1.48 5.94
N PHE A 245 -11.27 -1.57 5.65
CA PHE A 245 -12.36 -1.28 6.59
C PHE A 245 -13.16 -2.54 6.90
N ILE A 246 -13.27 -2.88 8.17
CA ILE A 246 -13.97 -4.06 8.66
C ILE A 246 -15.10 -3.59 9.57
N VAL A 247 -16.35 -3.90 9.24
CA VAL A 247 -17.51 -3.48 10.04
C VAL A 247 -18.23 -4.66 10.68
N ASP A 248 -19.03 -4.38 11.69
CA ASP A 248 -19.84 -5.42 12.35
C ASP A 248 -21.18 -5.70 11.66
N ASP A 249 -21.62 -4.84 10.73
CA ASP A 249 -22.91 -5.02 10.06
C ASP A 249 -22.76 -5.30 8.55
N PRO A 250 -23.08 -6.52 8.10
CA PRO A 250 -23.01 -6.88 6.69
C PRO A 250 -24.01 -6.12 5.81
N LEU A 251 -25.15 -5.68 6.35
CA LEU A 251 -26.12 -4.89 5.60
C LEU A 251 -25.53 -3.54 5.18
N TRP A 252 -24.83 -2.87 6.10
CA TRP A 252 -24.18 -1.59 5.83
C TRP A 252 -23.05 -1.73 4.81
N ALA A 253 -22.21 -2.77 4.95
CA ALA A 253 -21.17 -3.06 3.98
C ALA A 253 -21.76 -3.27 2.58
N LEU A 254 -22.83 -4.08 2.47
CA LEU A 254 -23.52 -4.32 1.20
C LEU A 254 -24.06 -3.02 0.59
N THR A 255 -24.79 -2.21 1.36
CA THR A 255 -25.37 -0.97 0.85
C THR A 255 -24.32 -0.02 0.28
N MET A 256 -23.17 0.12 0.94
CA MET A 256 -22.06 0.93 0.43
C MET A 256 -21.47 0.35 -0.87
N GLN A 257 -21.32 -0.98 -0.96
CA GLN A 257 -20.85 -1.60 -2.20
C GLN A 257 -21.85 -1.41 -3.35
N CYS A 258 -23.15 -1.57 -3.10
CA CYS A 258 -24.20 -1.33 -4.10
C CYS A 258 -24.24 0.14 -4.55
N GLU A 259 -24.02 1.09 -3.64
CA GLU A 259 -23.88 2.51 -3.99
C GLU A 259 -22.72 2.76 -4.97
N MET A 260 -21.58 2.10 -4.75
CA MET A 260 -20.41 2.20 -5.63
C MET A 260 -20.66 1.59 -7.00
N LEU A 261 -21.25 0.39 -7.04
CA LEU A 261 -21.57 -0.28 -8.30
C LEU A 261 -22.60 0.51 -9.13
N ARG A 262 -23.61 1.11 -8.49
CA ARG A 262 -24.59 1.98 -9.17
C ARG A 262 -23.93 3.16 -9.89
N ARG A 263 -22.77 3.60 -9.40
CA ARG A 263 -21.98 4.69 -9.99
C ARG A 263 -20.94 4.22 -11.00
N GLY A 264 -20.90 2.93 -11.31
CA GLY A 264 -19.85 2.35 -12.16
C GLY A 264 -18.45 2.40 -11.52
N LEU A 265 -18.37 2.53 -10.19
CA LEU A 265 -17.10 2.57 -9.46
C LEU A 265 -16.71 1.17 -8.97
N SER A 266 -15.40 0.98 -8.73
CA SER A 266 -14.89 -0.26 -8.15
C SER A 266 -15.36 -0.44 -6.69
N LEU A 267 -15.44 -1.71 -6.26
CA LEU A 267 -15.79 -2.06 -4.89
C LEU A 267 -14.77 -1.49 -3.89
N LEU A 268 -15.28 -0.93 -2.79
CA LEU A 268 -14.47 -0.39 -1.70
C LEU A 268 -13.74 -1.53 -0.96
N PRO A 269 -12.58 -1.26 -0.33
CA PRO A 269 -11.91 -2.22 0.57
C PRO A 269 -12.67 -2.33 1.90
N LEU A 270 -13.94 -2.71 1.82
CA LEU A 270 -14.93 -2.72 2.90
C LEU A 270 -15.53 -4.11 3.04
N MET A 271 -15.38 -4.67 4.23
CA MET A 271 -15.79 -6.02 4.60
C MET A 271 -16.65 -5.98 5.85
N ALA A 272 -17.41 -7.05 6.09
CA ALA A 272 -18.09 -7.23 7.36
C ALA A 272 -17.61 -8.48 8.10
N SER A 273 -17.46 -8.33 9.39
CA SER A 273 -17.14 -9.39 10.33
C SER A 273 -18.43 -9.94 10.96
N TYR A 274 -18.34 -11.09 11.60
CA TYR A 274 -19.44 -11.72 12.33
C TYR A 274 -19.03 -12.01 13.77
N THR A 275 -19.98 -11.81 14.69
CA THR A 275 -19.83 -12.19 16.10
C THR A 275 -21.12 -12.83 16.55
N GLY A 276 -21.06 -14.08 17.00
CA GLY A 276 -22.23 -14.83 17.41
C GLY A 276 -21.87 -16.13 18.14
N ARG A 277 -22.89 -16.80 18.67
CA ARG A 277 -22.69 -18.07 19.39
C ARG A 277 -22.20 -19.20 18.47
N ALA A 278 -22.60 -19.16 17.19
CA ALA A 278 -22.32 -20.22 16.23
C ALA A 278 -20.89 -20.18 15.67
N ALA A 279 -20.32 -18.98 15.52
CA ALA A 279 -19.00 -18.73 14.96
C ALA A 279 -18.58 -17.27 15.29
N ASN A 280 -17.28 -16.98 15.24
CA ASN A 280 -16.75 -15.63 15.42
C ASN A 280 -15.63 -15.35 14.41
N SER A 281 -15.58 -14.14 13.86
CA SER A 281 -14.44 -13.71 13.04
C SER A 281 -13.25 -13.42 13.95
N SER A 282 -12.31 -14.32 14.19
CA SER A 282 -11.33 -14.12 15.29
C SER A 282 -10.21 -13.13 15.00
N GLY A 283 -10.05 -12.73 13.74
CA GLY A 283 -8.93 -11.91 13.28
C GLY A 283 -7.71 -12.72 12.83
N ARG A 284 -7.69 -14.04 13.06
CA ARG A 284 -6.53 -14.89 12.72
C ARG A 284 -6.25 -14.94 11.21
N SER A 285 -7.28 -14.95 10.37
CA SER A 285 -7.11 -14.92 8.91
C SER A 285 -6.28 -13.74 8.41
N TRP A 286 -6.21 -12.63 9.15
CA TRP A 286 -5.42 -11.46 8.75
C TRP A 286 -3.91 -11.70 8.76
N SER A 287 -3.42 -12.76 9.40
CA SER A 287 -1.99 -13.13 9.29
C SER A 287 -1.61 -13.57 7.89
N ALA A 288 -2.58 -14.02 7.08
CA ALA A 288 -2.36 -14.44 5.70
C ALA A 288 -2.22 -13.26 4.73
N PHE A 289 -2.63 -12.05 5.13
CA PHE A 289 -2.66 -10.87 4.26
C PHE A 289 -1.48 -9.94 4.55
N LEU A 290 -1.06 -9.20 3.53
CA LEU A 290 -0.05 -8.15 3.67
C LEU A 290 -0.46 -7.16 4.77
N PRO A 291 0.50 -6.65 5.57
CA PRO A 291 0.23 -5.70 6.64
C PRO A 291 -0.21 -4.36 6.06
N SER A 292 -1.52 -4.18 5.91
CA SER A 292 -2.16 -2.91 5.58
C SER A 292 -2.83 -2.31 6.82
N PRO A 293 -2.97 -0.98 6.91
CA PRO A 293 -3.81 -0.37 7.94
C PRO A 293 -5.22 -0.94 7.88
N ARG A 294 -5.71 -1.47 9.00
CA ARG A 294 -7.05 -2.08 9.13
C ARG A 294 -7.83 -1.30 10.16
N ILE A 295 -9.04 -0.87 9.83
CA ILE A 295 -9.93 -0.15 10.74
C ILE A 295 -11.15 -1.02 10.99
N PHE A 296 -11.32 -1.42 12.24
CA PHE A 296 -12.47 -2.16 12.73
C PHE A 296 -13.51 -1.18 13.26
N HIS A 297 -14.72 -1.25 12.75
CA HIS A 297 -15.82 -0.38 13.11
C HIS A 297 -16.98 -1.14 13.72
N GLY A 298 -17.44 -0.65 14.87
CA GLY A 298 -18.67 -1.09 15.50
C GLY A 298 -19.42 0.09 16.12
N GLN A 299 -20.71 -0.14 16.39
CA GLN A 299 -21.58 0.88 17.01
C GLN A 299 -21.22 1.13 18.47
N SER A 300 -20.64 0.12 19.13
CA SER A 300 -20.16 0.18 20.49
C SER A 300 -18.84 -0.59 20.60
N ALA A 301 -18.06 -0.28 21.63
CA ALA A 301 -16.80 -0.96 21.89
C ALA A 301 -17.06 -2.26 22.66
N THR A 302 -17.19 -3.37 21.94
CA THR A 302 -17.41 -4.70 22.54
C THR A 302 -16.08 -5.43 22.78
N PRO A 303 -16.01 -6.40 23.73
CA PRO A 303 -14.81 -7.21 23.93
C PRO A 303 -14.37 -7.93 22.65
N ASP A 304 -15.31 -8.44 21.87
CA ASP A 304 -15.04 -9.14 20.61
C ASP A 304 -14.45 -8.20 19.56
N LEU A 305 -15.00 -7.00 19.39
CA LEU A 305 -14.48 -6.01 18.45
C LEU A 305 -13.03 -5.63 18.78
N ILE A 306 -12.74 -5.30 20.05
CA ILE A 306 -11.40 -4.93 20.50
C ILE A 306 -10.42 -6.11 20.35
N SER A 307 -10.83 -7.31 20.72
CA SER A 307 -9.97 -8.50 20.61
C SER A 307 -9.58 -8.76 19.16
N ARG A 308 -10.55 -8.65 18.24
CA ARG A 308 -10.32 -8.78 16.79
C ARG A 308 -9.37 -7.71 16.27
N THR A 309 -9.56 -6.45 16.66
CA THR A 309 -8.66 -5.35 16.32
C THR A 309 -7.22 -5.64 16.78
N CYS A 310 -7.04 -6.13 18.01
CA CYS A 310 -5.72 -6.46 18.54
C CYS A 310 -5.05 -7.63 17.79
N ILE A 311 -5.79 -8.71 17.54
CA ILE A 311 -5.29 -9.90 16.83
C ILE A 311 -4.89 -9.54 15.39
N ALA A 312 -5.72 -8.76 14.71
CA ALA A 312 -5.49 -8.30 13.33
C ALA A 312 -4.46 -7.17 13.18
N ARG A 313 -3.89 -6.69 14.31
CA ARG A 313 -2.98 -5.53 14.38
C ARG A 313 -3.59 -4.26 13.74
N GLY A 314 -4.88 -4.05 13.95
CA GLY A 314 -5.63 -2.93 13.40
C GLY A 314 -5.85 -1.77 14.38
N TYR A 315 -6.67 -0.82 13.92
CA TYR A 315 -7.23 0.30 14.66
C TYR A 315 -8.73 0.10 14.85
N LEU A 316 -9.29 0.81 15.82
CA LEU A 316 -10.69 0.75 16.19
C LEU A 316 -11.36 2.10 15.93
N ALA A 317 -12.53 2.12 15.30
CA ALA A 317 -13.37 3.29 15.19
C ALA A 317 -14.76 2.96 15.76
N VAL A 318 -15.18 3.66 16.81
CA VAL A 318 -16.51 3.46 17.41
C VAL A 318 -17.37 4.67 17.07
N MET A 319 -18.40 4.47 16.25
CA MET A 319 -19.33 5.52 15.86
C MET A 319 -20.77 5.06 16.09
N PRO A 320 -21.57 5.79 16.89
CA PRO A 320 -22.99 5.51 16.98
C PRO A 320 -23.62 5.69 15.60
N ARG A 321 -24.58 4.81 15.27
CA ARG A 321 -25.36 5.00 14.05
C ARG A 321 -26.37 6.11 14.26
N ASP A 322 -26.29 7.12 13.40
CA ASP A 322 -27.48 7.90 13.09
C ASP A 322 -28.44 7.01 12.31
N HIS A 323 -29.44 6.43 13.00
CA HIS A 323 -30.41 5.48 12.44
C HIS A 323 -31.27 6.02 11.29
N LYS A 324 -31.11 7.29 10.90
CA LYS A 324 -31.79 7.88 9.76
C LYS A 324 -30.73 8.47 8.83
N PRO A 325 -30.30 7.74 7.77
CA PRO A 325 -29.54 8.37 6.71
C PRO A 325 -30.37 9.54 6.17
N LYS A 326 -29.93 10.78 6.42
CA LYS A 326 -30.57 11.95 5.84
C LYS A 326 -30.44 11.81 4.32
N ARG A 327 -31.59 11.76 3.65
CA ARG A 327 -31.84 11.16 2.34
C ARG A 327 -31.16 11.82 1.12
N ARG A 328 -30.07 12.61 1.24
CA ARG A 328 -29.74 13.59 0.18
C ARG A 328 -28.27 13.97 -0.13
N LEU A 329 -27.23 13.18 0.18
CA LEU A 329 -25.89 13.53 -0.32
C LEU A 329 -25.17 12.34 -0.96
N ASP A 330 -24.95 12.46 -2.27
CA ASP A 330 -24.27 11.54 -3.18
C ASP A 330 -22.73 11.43 -2.92
N THR A 331 -22.25 11.85 -1.75
CA THR A 331 -20.85 11.76 -1.30
C THR A 331 -20.67 10.90 -0.04
N LEU A 332 -21.69 10.13 0.34
CA LEU A 332 -21.78 9.48 1.65
C LEU A 332 -20.71 8.39 1.88
N ALA A 333 -20.50 7.47 0.94
CA ALA A 333 -19.65 6.30 1.23
C ALA A 333 -18.19 6.66 1.54
N MET A 334 -17.55 7.43 0.65
CA MET A 334 -16.15 7.84 0.83
C MET A 334 -15.97 8.79 2.03
N SER A 335 -16.90 9.72 2.25
CA SER A 335 -16.85 10.64 3.40
C SER A 335 -17.05 9.88 4.73
N GLN A 336 -17.91 8.86 4.77
CA GLN A 336 -18.07 8.00 5.95
C GLN A 336 -16.82 7.19 6.25
N LEU A 337 -16.16 6.60 5.24
CA LEU A 337 -14.90 5.89 5.43
C LEU A 337 -13.77 6.84 5.86
N ALA A 338 -13.72 8.06 5.30
CA ALA A 338 -12.80 9.10 5.75
C ALA A 338 -13.07 9.52 7.21
N ALA A 339 -14.35 9.62 7.61
CA ALA A 339 -14.73 9.91 8.99
C ALA A 339 -14.31 8.78 9.94
N LEU A 340 -14.55 7.50 9.58
CA LEU A 340 -14.07 6.35 10.35
C LEU A 340 -12.56 6.40 10.53
N ARG A 341 -11.83 6.72 9.46
CA ARG A 341 -10.38 6.88 9.50
C ARG A 341 -9.94 7.99 10.44
N SER A 342 -10.59 9.15 10.40
CA SER A 342 -10.23 10.28 11.26
C SER A 342 -10.45 9.99 12.75
N ARG A 343 -11.32 9.04 13.09
CA ARG A 343 -11.67 8.63 14.45
C ARG A 343 -11.01 7.31 14.89
N ALA A 344 -10.18 6.72 14.04
CA ALA A 344 -9.54 5.45 14.34
C ALA A 344 -8.51 5.63 15.46
N GLU A 345 -8.69 4.90 16.56
CA GLU A 345 -7.81 4.87 17.72
C GLU A 345 -7.18 3.48 17.89
N THR A 346 -6.14 3.37 18.72
CA THR A 346 -5.60 2.05 19.07
C THR A 346 -6.56 1.32 20.01
N TRP A 347 -6.51 -0.03 20.01
CA TRP A 347 -7.35 -0.81 20.93
C TRP A 347 -7.03 -0.48 22.40
N GLN A 348 -5.77 -0.14 22.73
CA GLN A 348 -5.34 0.25 24.06
C GLN A 348 -5.99 1.57 24.48
N THR A 349 -5.98 2.58 23.60
CA THR A 349 -6.62 3.88 23.85
C THR A 349 -8.12 3.70 24.11
N CYS A 350 -8.78 2.87 23.29
CA CYS A 350 -10.20 2.59 23.49
C CYS A 350 -10.47 1.90 24.83
N LEU A 351 -9.69 0.85 25.16
CA LEU A 351 -9.83 0.11 26.41
C LEU A 351 -9.61 1.01 27.63
N GLN A 352 -8.60 1.88 27.58
CA GLN A 352 -8.31 2.83 28.65
C GLN A 352 -9.47 3.82 28.86
N ARG A 353 -10.06 4.31 27.77
CA ARG A 353 -11.25 5.18 27.80
C ARG A 353 -12.47 4.47 28.38
N LEU A 354 -12.70 3.21 27.99
CA LEU A 354 -13.80 2.41 28.54
C LEU A 354 -13.63 2.15 30.03
N PHE A 355 -12.44 1.70 30.45
CA PHE A 355 -12.15 1.40 31.84
C PHE A 355 -12.21 2.64 32.73
N GLY A 356 -11.88 3.82 32.20
CA GLY A 356 -12.06 5.09 32.92
C GLY A 356 -13.50 5.42 33.30
N GLY A 357 -14.50 4.81 32.64
CA GLY A 357 -15.92 5.00 32.95
C GLY A 357 -16.60 3.78 33.58
N MET A 358 -15.88 2.68 33.82
CA MET A 358 -16.43 1.44 34.36
C MET A 358 -16.05 1.26 35.83
N ASN A 359 -16.95 0.70 36.64
CA ASN A 359 -16.57 0.18 37.95
C ASN A 359 -15.76 -1.13 37.81
N GLU A 360 -15.09 -1.55 38.88
CA GLU A 360 -14.20 -2.71 38.85
C GLU A 360 -14.90 -4.01 38.40
N ILE A 361 -16.13 -4.25 38.86
CA ILE A 361 -16.90 -5.45 38.50
C ILE A 361 -17.19 -5.47 36.99
N ALA A 362 -17.60 -4.33 36.42
CA ALA A 362 -17.83 -4.18 35.00
C ALA A 362 -16.54 -4.31 34.18
N ALA A 363 -15.44 -3.72 34.65
CA ALA A 363 -14.13 -3.82 34.01
C ALA A 363 -13.61 -5.27 34.02
N LEU A 364 -13.74 -5.99 35.14
CA LEU A 364 -13.38 -7.40 35.27
C LEU A 364 -14.21 -8.27 34.31
N SER A 365 -15.53 -8.07 34.26
CA SER A 365 -16.44 -8.79 33.36
C SER A 365 -16.19 -8.47 31.88
N PHE A 366 -15.77 -7.24 31.56
CA PHE A 366 -15.37 -6.85 30.21
C PHE A 366 -14.04 -7.50 29.83
N ALA A 367 -13.02 -7.39 30.69
CA ALA A 367 -11.68 -7.89 30.45
C ALA A 367 -11.63 -9.42 30.35
N SER A 368 -12.41 -10.14 31.16
CA SER A 368 -12.45 -11.62 31.13
C SER A 368 -13.03 -12.20 29.84
N ARG A 369 -13.75 -11.38 29.05
CA ARG A 369 -14.29 -11.75 27.73
C ARG A 369 -13.34 -11.43 26.59
N LEU A 370 -12.24 -10.72 26.84
CA LEU A 370 -11.25 -10.44 25.81
C LEU A 370 -10.55 -11.73 25.39
N THR A 371 -10.36 -11.90 24.09
CA THR A 371 -9.59 -13.00 23.48
C THR A 371 -8.19 -12.54 23.06
N ILE A 372 -7.69 -11.46 23.66
CA ILE A 372 -6.36 -10.89 23.43
C ILE A 372 -5.29 -11.83 23.99
N PRO A 373 -4.18 -12.08 23.27
CA PRO A 373 -3.06 -12.84 23.78
C PRO A 373 -2.52 -12.28 25.13
N PRO A 374 -2.25 -13.14 26.14
CA PRO A 374 -1.78 -12.71 27.45
C PRO A 374 -0.55 -11.79 27.43
N ASP A 375 0.39 -12.03 26.52
CA ASP A 375 1.61 -11.22 26.31
C ASP A 375 1.30 -9.77 25.93
N LYS A 376 0.14 -9.50 25.33
CA LYS A 376 -0.32 -8.15 25.00
C LYS A 376 -1.24 -7.57 26.06
N LEU A 377 -2.09 -8.40 26.67
CA LEU A 377 -3.08 -7.95 27.63
C LEU A 377 -2.46 -7.61 28.99
N VAL A 378 -1.55 -8.43 29.51
CA VAL A 378 -0.93 -8.23 30.83
C VAL A 378 -0.19 -6.88 30.92
N PRO A 379 0.68 -6.49 29.97
CA PRO A 379 1.33 -5.18 30.02
C PRO A 379 0.37 -4.01 29.90
N PHE A 380 -0.81 -4.20 29.29
CA PHE A 380 -1.86 -3.20 29.31
C PHE A 380 -2.53 -3.11 30.68
N LEU A 381 -2.94 -4.25 31.25
CA LEU A 381 -3.62 -4.29 32.56
C LEU A 381 -2.73 -3.74 33.68
N GLN A 382 -1.44 -4.08 33.69
CA GLN A 382 -0.47 -3.55 34.66
C GLN A 382 -0.36 -2.02 34.63
N ARG A 383 -0.55 -1.38 33.46
CA ARG A 383 -0.51 0.08 33.31
C ARG A 383 -1.78 0.78 33.81
N VAL A 384 -2.86 0.04 34.04
CA VAL A 384 -4.14 0.55 34.56
C VAL A 384 -4.51 -0.06 35.90
N ASP A 385 -3.62 -0.89 36.49
CA ASP A 385 -3.86 -1.65 37.72
C ASP A 385 -4.00 -0.72 38.92
N ASP A 386 -3.34 0.45 38.88
CA ASP A 386 -3.46 1.53 39.86
C ASP A 386 -4.87 2.10 40.00
N ARG A 387 -5.75 1.85 39.03
CA ARG A 387 -7.16 2.29 39.03
C ARG A 387 -8.12 1.30 39.69
N PHE A 388 -7.67 0.09 40.01
CA PHE A 388 -8.50 -1.00 40.53
C PHE A 388 -7.92 -1.56 41.84
N ALA A 389 -8.69 -2.39 42.54
CA ALA A 389 -8.17 -3.02 43.76
C ALA A 389 -6.97 -3.94 43.43
N PRO A 390 -5.94 -4.00 44.31
CA PRO A 390 -4.76 -4.84 44.11
C PRO A 390 -5.10 -6.27 43.66
N GLY A 391 -4.31 -6.78 42.71
CA GLY A 391 -4.53 -8.10 42.11
C GLY A 391 -5.63 -8.15 41.04
N PHE A 392 -6.09 -7.00 40.53
CA PHE A 392 -7.05 -6.95 39.42
C PHE A 392 -6.54 -7.70 38.19
N THR A 393 -5.29 -7.46 37.79
CA THR A 393 -4.64 -8.18 36.68
C THR A 393 -4.69 -9.69 36.88
N ASP A 394 -4.36 -10.20 38.07
CA ASP A 394 -4.38 -11.63 38.37
C ASP A 394 -5.79 -12.21 38.32
N ARG A 395 -6.79 -11.49 38.85
CA ARG A 395 -8.21 -11.88 38.77
C ARG A 395 -8.70 -11.94 37.32
N VAL A 396 -8.29 -11.01 36.46
CA VAL A 396 -8.62 -11.06 35.03
C VAL A 396 -7.98 -12.29 34.39
N MET A 397 -6.70 -12.51 34.62
CA MET A 397 -5.96 -13.64 34.02
C MET A 397 -6.45 -15.01 34.51
N ALA A 398 -6.92 -15.11 35.75
CA ALA A 398 -7.53 -16.33 36.29
C ALA A 398 -8.89 -16.65 35.64
N ASN A 399 -9.62 -15.62 35.18
CA ASN A 399 -10.94 -15.76 34.57
C ASN A 399 -10.92 -15.88 33.04
N ILE A 400 -9.83 -15.45 32.39
CA ILE A 400 -9.65 -15.68 30.97
C ILE A 400 -9.48 -17.17 30.77
N LYS A 401 -10.38 -17.79 30.00
CA LYS A 401 -10.16 -19.13 29.46
C LYS A 401 -8.99 -19.05 28.51
N ILE A 402 -7.78 -19.20 29.03
CA ILE A 402 -6.56 -19.31 28.24
C ILE A 402 -6.79 -20.52 27.35
N THR A 403 -7.16 -20.27 26.09
CA THR A 403 -7.00 -21.29 25.06
C THR A 403 -5.50 -21.53 25.06
N PRO A 404 -4.99 -22.69 25.50
CA PRO A 404 -3.57 -22.88 25.69
C PRO A 404 -2.89 -22.58 24.35
N VAL A 405 -2.21 -21.44 24.29
CA VAL A 405 -1.25 -21.15 23.23
C VAL A 405 -0.15 -22.15 23.52
N SER A 406 -0.16 -23.28 22.83
CA SER A 406 0.81 -24.36 23.02
C SER A 406 2.20 -23.77 22.81
N ARG A 407 2.87 -23.36 23.90
CA ARG A 407 4.24 -22.82 23.93
C ARG A 407 5.29 -23.88 23.59
N THR A 408 4.88 -25.14 23.46
CA THR A 408 5.63 -26.11 22.68
C THR A 408 5.47 -25.70 21.21
N ALA A 409 6.49 -25.05 20.65
CA ALA A 409 6.61 -24.97 19.21
C ALA A 409 6.45 -26.38 18.66
N ARG A 410 5.32 -26.63 17.98
CA ARG A 410 5.07 -27.90 17.30
C ARG A 410 5.84 -27.87 15.98
N ALA A 411 7.17 -27.74 16.06
CA ALA A 411 8.00 -28.45 15.10
C ALA A 411 7.58 -29.92 15.24
N GLY A 412 7.17 -30.56 14.14
CA GLY A 412 6.61 -31.92 14.19
C GLY A 412 7.42 -32.80 15.14
N TRP A 413 6.72 -33.58 15.98
CA TRP A 413 7.13 -34.27 17.23
C TRP A 413 8.52 -34.95 17.33
N ARG A 414 9.39 -34.89 16.32
CA ARG A 414 10.67 -35.59 16.21
C ARG A 414 11.94 -34.80 16.58
N TRP A 415 11.92 -33.48 16.82
CA TRP A 415 13.18 -32.72 16.90
C TRP A 415 13.19 -31.64 18.00
N LEU A 416 13.45 -32.04 19.25
CA LEU A 416 13.61 -31.12 20.38
C LEU A 416 15.10 -30.94 20.70
N VAL A 417 15.61 -29.72 20.56
CA VAL A 417 16.99 -29.31 20.92
C VAL A 417 16.93 -28.35 22.11
N LYS A 418 17.85 -28.51 23.07
CA LYS A 418 18.03 -27.65 24.25
C LYS A 418 19.46 -27.10 24.26
N PRO A 419 19.64 -25.77 24.41
CA PRO A 419 20.97 -25.20 24.65
C PRO A 419 21.46 -25.56 26.07
N ARG A 420 22.75 -25.91 26.19
CA ARG A 420 23.49 -26.11 27.45
C ARG A 420 24.76 -25.26 27.43
N ARG A 421 25.48 -25.16 28.56
CA ARG A 421 26.72 -24.35 28.66
C ARG A 421 27.78 -24.76 27.62
N ASP A 422 27.83 -26.03 27.24
CA ASP A 422 28.85 -26.62 26.36
C ASP A 422 28.34 -26.93 24.92
N GLY A 423 27.17 -26.40 24.56
CA GLY A 423 26.60 -26.45 23.21
C GLY A 423 25.16 -26.93 23.15
N TRP A 424 24.74 -27.47 22.02
CA TRP A 424 23.36 -27.90 21.77
C TRP A 424 23.19 -29.40 21.99
N TRP A 425 22.08 -29.79 22.61
CA TRP A 425 21.78 -31.18 22.98
C TRP A 425 20.35 -31.57 22.61
N THR A 426 20.11 -32.82 22.26
CA THR A 426 18.74 -33.35 22.08
C THR A 426 18.07 -33.62 23.42
N THR A 427 16.77 -33.90 23.44
CA THR A 427 16.07 -34.37 24.65
C THR A 427 16.53 -35.72 25.18
N ASN A 428 17.22 -36.50 24.34
CA ASN A 428 17.81 -37.78 24.71
C ASN A 428 19.28 -37.63 25.11
N ASP A 429 19.71 -36.40 25.44
CA ASP A 429 21.06 -36.07 25.87
C ASP A 429 22.15 -36.48 24.87
N GLN A 430 21.84 -36.41 23.58
CA GLN A 430 22.85 -36.52 22.51
C GLN A 430 23.35 -35.13 22.13
N ARG A 431 24.66 -34.93 22.11
CA ARG A 431 25.27 -33.65 21.71
C ARG A 431 25.11 -33.43 20.21
N VAL A 432 24.51 -32.31 19.86
CA VAL A 432 24.25 -31.87 18.49
C VAL A 432 25.38 -30.98 17.97
N CYS A 433 25.83 -30.04 18.79
CA CYS A 433 26.90 -29.10 18.47
C CYS A 433 27.70 -28.75 19.73
N SER A 434 29.00 -28.53 19.59
CA SER A 434 29.91 -28.13 20.68
C SER A 434 29.94 -26.64 20.98
N ALA A 435 29.21 -25.83 20.20
CA ALA A 435 29.07 -24.40 20.39
C ALA A 435 27.59 -24.03 20.50
N ASN A 436 27.28 -22.95 21.22
CA ASN A 436 25.97 -22.30 21.14
C ASN A 436 26.04 -21.22 20.08
N ILE A 437 25.27 -21.38 18.99
CA ILE A 437 25.30 -20.42 17.88
C ILE A 437 24.00 -19.63 17.91
N VAL A 438 24.11 -18.36 18.27
CA VAL A 438 22.96 -17.47 18.46
C VAL A 438 22.88 -16.53 17.27
N ILE A 439 21.83 -16.65 16.47
CA ILE A 439 21.44 -15.61 15.51
C ILE A 439 20.70 -14.55 16.32
N ASN A 440 21.31 -13.37 16.49
CA ASN A 440 20.74 -12.26 17.25
C ASN A 440 19.83 -11.39 16.38
N LYS A 441 20.23 -11.19 15.11
CA LYS A 441 19.52 -10.34 14.17
C LYS A 441 19.36 -11.01 12.82
N ILE A 442 18.17 -10.87 12.25
CA ILE A 442 17.92 -11.17 10.83
C ILE A 442 17.72 -9.84 10.14
N ILE A 443 18.74 -9.43 9.41
CA ILE A 443 18.71 -8.21 8.62
C ILE A 443 18.12 -8.57 7.26
N GLN A 444 16.92 -8.10 6.96
CA GLN A 444 16.25 -8.36 5.70
C GLN A 444 16.16 -7.09 4.89
N SER A 445 16.71 -7.10 3.68
CA SER A 445 16.57 -6.00 2.75
C SER A 445 15.31 -6.08 1.90
N ASP A 446 14.95 -4.94 1.31
CA ASP A 446 13.72 -4.81 0.52
C ASP A 446 13.73 -5.69 -0.74
N ASN A 447 14.91 -6.02 -1.26
CA ASN A 447 15.10 -6.98 -2.36
C ASN A 447 14.98 -8.46 -1.92
N GLY A 448 14.63 -8.72 -0.65
CA GLY A 448 14.47 -10.07 -0.10
C GLY A 448 15.79 -10.74 0.33
N GLU A 449 16.95 -10.12 0.08
CA GLU A 449 18.21 -10.63 0.61
C GLU A 449 18.19 -10.57 2.14
N ARG A 450 18.79 -11.59 2.76
CA ARG A 450 18.83 -11.73 4.21
C ARG A 450 20.28 -11.87 4.64
N THR A 451 20.63 -11.24 5.76
CA THR A 451 21.92 -11.32 6.42
C THR A 451 21.68 -11.73 7.87
N TYR A 452 22.35 -12.77 8.32
CA TYR A 452 22.32 -13.19 9.71
C TYR A 452 23.48 -12.53 10.45
N SER A 453 23.16 -11.89 11.57
CA SER A 453 24.15 -11.35 12.49
C SER A 453 23.96 -12.01 13.85
N GLY A 454 25.05 -12.48 14.44
CA GLY A 454 25.00 -13.34 15.61
C GLY A 454 26.33 -13.52 16.31
N ILE A 455 26.32 -14.37 17.32
CA ILE A 455 27.49 -14.70 18.14
C ILE A 455 27.60 -16.22 18.24
N ILE A 456 28.81 -16.73 18.08
CA ILE A 456 29.16 -18.13 18.36
C ILE A 456 29.82 -18.16 19.74
N TYR A 457 29.19 -18.86 20.69
CA TYR A 457 29.73 -19.10 22.03
C TYR A 457 30.42 -20.46 22.09
N LEU A 458 31.71 -20.46 22.41
CA LEU A 458 32.51 -21.69 22.54
C LEU A 458 33.57 -21.53 23.62
N ASN A 459 33.52 -22.36 24.67
CA ASN A 459 34.47 -22.34 25.79
C ASN A 459 34.65 -20.94 26.42
N ASP A 460 33.54 -20.26 26.69
CA ASP A 460 33.47 -18.89 27.22
C ASP A 460 33.98 -17.77 26.27
N ASP A 461 34.40 -18.10 25.03
CA ASP A 461 34.71 -17.11 24.00
C ASP A 461 33.47 -16.73 23.15
N GLU A 462 33.43 -15.46 22.75
CA GLU A 462 32.41 -14.90 21.85
C GLU A 462 33.03 -14.56 20.48
N ILE A 463 32.54 -15.18 19.42
CA ILE A 463 32.98 -14.90 18.05
C ILE A 463 31.81 -14.28 17.27
N PRO A 464 31.80 -12.95 17.03
CA PRO A 464 30.74 -12.31 16.29
C PRO A 464 30.82 -12.68 14.80
N PHE A 465 29.66 -12.79 14.16
CA PHE A 465 29.56 -12.96 12.72
C PHE A 465 28.43 -12.12 12.13
N THR A 466 28.63 -11.68 10.89
CA THR A 466 27.61 -11.07 10.04
C THR A 466 27.82 -11.58 8.63
N GLU A 467 26.87 -12.33 8.09
CA GLU A 467 27.02 -13.03 6.81
C GLU A 467 25.69 -13.22 6.09
N SER A 468 25.71 -13.33 4.76
CA SER A 468 24.54 -13.64 3.94
C SER A 468 23.85 -14.92 4.42
N ALA A 469 22.54 -14.82 4.65
CA ALA A 469 21.68 -15.95 4.98
C ALA A 469 21.74 -17.03 3.90
N HIS A 470 21.84 -16.66 2.62
CA HIS A 470 21.98 -17.62 1.53
C HIS A 470 23.25 -18.48 1.68
N ARG A 471 24.37 -17.87 2.08
CA ARG A 471 25.62 -18.60 2.35
C ARG A 471 25.47 -19.53 3.55
N ILE A 472 24.88 -19.06 4.65
CA ILE A 472 24.66 -19.86 5.86
C ILE A 472 23.67 -21.01 5.61
N GLU A 473 22.58 -20.77 4.87
CA GLU A 473 21.56 -21.79 4.56
C GLU A 473 22.07 -22.84 3.58
N SER A 474 22.86 -22.42 2.57
CA SER A 474 23.48 -23.33 1.61
C SER A 474 24.61 -24.15 2.22
N MET A 475 25.46 -23.59 3.07
CA MET A 475 26.53 -24.32 3.77
C MET A 475 26.00 -25.12 4.98
N GLY A 476 24.96 -24.61 5.64
CA GLY A 476 24.51 -25.05 6.96
C GLY A 476 25.21 -24.28 8.09
N LEU A 477 24.47 -23.95 9.16
CA LEU A 477 24.92 -23.03 10.21
C LEU A 477 26.14 -23.55 10.98
N PHE A 478 26.21 -24.86 11.23
CA PHE A 478 27.33 -25.44 12.01
C PHE A 478 28.62 -25.49 11.21
N GLU A 479 28.53 -25.83 9.93
CA GLU A 479 29.68 -25.86 9.04
C GLU A 479 30.21 -24.43 8.80
N PHE A 480 29.30 -23.47 8.59
CA PHE A 480 29.65 -22.06 8.58
C PHE A 480 30.35 -21.63 9.88
N ALA A 481 29.76 -21.92 11.04
CA ALA A 481 30.32 -21.55 12.33
C ALA A 481 31.71 -22.17 12.56
N ALA A 482 31.91 -23.43 12.17
CA ALA A 482 33.21 -24.10 12.25
C ALA A 482 34.25 -23.43 11.35
N ALA A 483 33.89 -23.05 10.12
CA ALA A 483 34.77 -22.33 9.20
C ALA A 483 35.09 -20.91 9.69
N HIS A 484 34.10 -20.21 10.26
CA HIS A 484 34.27 -18.87 10.82
C HIS A 484 35.11 -18.86 12.10
N ALA A 485 35.04 -19.93 12.90
CA ALA A 485 35.82 -20.08 14.13
C ALA A 485 37.25 -20.59 13.90
N ALA A 486 37.54 -21.24 12.76
CA ALA A 486 38.86 -21.81 12.46
C ALA A 486 40.02 -20.77 12.47
N PRO A 487 39.88 -19.55 11.90
CA PRO A 487 40.89 -18.49 12.03
C PRO A 487 41.20 -18.10 13.48
N HIS A 488 40.26 -18.30 14.40
CA HIS A 488 40.42 -18.07 15.84
C HIS A 488 41.05 -19.26 16.58
N LYS A 489 41.53 -20.29 15.86
CA LYS A 489 42.09 -21.55 16.39
C LYS A 489 41.11 -22.32 17.28
N LYS A 490 39.81 -22.23 16.97
CA LYS A 490 38.74 -22.91 17.69
C LYS A 490 38.14 -24.03 16.85
N LEU A 491 37.91 -25.18 17.46
CA LEU A 491 37.34 -26.36 16.81
C LEU A 491 35.89 -26.58 17.26
N ILE A 492 34.95 -26.53 16.33
CA ILE A 492 33.54 -26.86 16.55
C ILE A 492 33.26 -28.26 15.99
N THR A 493 32.94 -29.22 16.86
CA THR A 493 32.36 -30.52 16.51
C THR A 493 30.84 -30.46 16.50
N PHE A 494 30.19 -31.11 15.52
CA PHE A 494 28.74 -31.15 15.38
C PHE A 494 28.27 -32.39 14.60
N ASP A 495 27.00 -32.76 14.76
CA ASP A 495 26.36 -33.80 13.96
C ASP A 495 25.84 -33.21 12.63
N LYS A 496 26.38 -33.70 11.51
CA LYS A 496 26.06 -33.27 10.14
C LYS A 496 24.56 -33.36 9.82
N ARG A 497 23.82 -34.28 10.45
CA ARG A 497 22.36 -34.44 10.23
C ARG A 497 21.58 -33.18 10.60
N TRP A 498 22.10 -32.37 11.52
CA TRP A 498 21.46 -31.16 12.03
C TRP A 498 21.90 -29.89 11.30
N ASN A 499 23.04 -29.92 10.59
CA ASN A 499 23.69 -28.75 10.03
C ASN A 499 22.76 -27.89 9.15
N LYS A 500 22.01 -28.53 8.23
CA LYS A 500 21.10 -27.82 7.31
C LYS A 500 19.92 -27.14 8.01
N ARG A 501 19.49 -27.63 9.17
CA ARG A 501 18.34 -27.10 9.93
C ARG A 501 18.74 -26.23 11.13
N ALA A 502 20.02 -26.21 11.47
CA ALA A 502 20.53 -25.54 12.66
C ALA A 502 20.20 -24.03 12.69
N HIS A 503 20.10 -23.35 11.54
CA HIS A 503 19.66 -21.96 11.48
C HIS A 503 18.21 -21.79 11.95
N LEU A 504 17.28 -22.64 11.53
CA LEU A 504 15.88 -22.61 12.00
C LEU A 504 15.80 -22.84 13.52
N ILE A 505 16.59 -23.78 14.02
CA ILE A 505 16.68 -24.08 15.46
C ILE A 505 17.22 -22.86 16.22
N SER A 506 18.27 -22.20 15.71
CA SER A 506 18.79 -20.97 16.32
C SER A 506 17.74 -19.87 16.38
N ILE A 507 16.99 -19.68 15.29
CA ILE A 507 15.93 -18.66 15.18
C ILE A 507 14.81 -18.95 16.19
N GLU A 508 14.40 -20.21 16.31
CA GLU A 508 13.33 -20.63 17.22
C GLU A 508 13.73 -20.50 18.69
N LEU A 509 14.97 -20.89 19.02
CA LEU A 509 15.51 -20.82 20.39
C LEU A 509 15.71 -19.39 20.88
N ASN A 510 16.15 -18.49 20.01
CA ASN A 510 16.62 -17.16 20.41
C ASN A 510 15.67 -16.01 20.03
N GLN A 511 14.72 -16.24 19.12
CA GLN A 511 13.80 -15.21 18.61
C GLN A 511 14.53 -13.93 18.15
N PRO A 512 15.36 -14.02 17.09
CA PRO A 512 16.18 -12.90 16.64
C PRO A 512 15.36 -11.63 16.37
N GLU A 513 15.99 -10.49 16.59
CA GLU A 513 15.47 -9.19 16.15
C GLU A 513 15.43 -9.16 14.61
N PHE A 514 14.24 -8.99 14.04
CA PHE A 514 14.10 -8.76 12.61
C PHE A 514 14.32 -7.28 12.31
N VAL A 515 15.41 -6.98 11.62
CA VAL A 515 15.77 -5.63 11.21
C VAL A 515 15.51 -5.50 9.71
N GLY A 516 14.46 -4.77 9.33
CA GLY A 516 14.26 -4.39 7.94
C GLY A 516 15.25 -3.28 7.56
N VAL A 517 16.02 -3.47 6.50
CA VAL A 517 17.00 -2.48 6.02
C VAL A 517 16.75 -2.22 4.55
N SER A 518 16.25 -1.03 4.21
CA SER A 518 16.19 -0.65 2.80
C SER A 518 17.55 -0.71 2.11
N SER A 519 17.61 -1.39 0.96
CA SER A 519 18.77 -1.48 0.06
C SER A 519 18.99 -0.21 -0.77
N HIS A 520 18.12 0.78 -0.64
CA HIS A 520 18.08 1.95 -1.49
C HIS A 520 18.67 3.17 -0.78
N VAL A 521 19.27 4.06 -1.58
CA VAL A 521 19.68 5.40 -1.15
C VAL A 521 18.42 6.26 -1.11
N GLY A 522 18.13 6.90 0.02
CA GLY A 522 16.85 7.59 0.22
C GLY A 522 16.37 7.56 1.67
N TRP A 523 15.09 7.84 1.87
CA TRP A 523 14.46 7.88 3.19
C TRP A 523 13.91 6.50 3.57
N ASP A 524 14.52 5.85 4.57
CA ASP A 524 13.98 4.62 5.17
C ASP A 524 13.00 4.99 6.28
N GLU A 525 11.70 4.96 5.93
CA GLU A 525 10.61 5.27 6.85
C GLU A 525 10.62 4.39 8.10
N ARG A 526 11.01 3.12 7.99
CA ARG A 526 10.97 2.16 9.11
C ARG A 526 12.03 2.48 10.14
N ALA A 527 13.23 2.81 9.67
CA ALA A 527 14.35 3.20 10.53
C ALA A 527 14.31 4.70 10.90
N SER A 528 13.48 5.51 10.22
CA SER A 528 13.45 6.97 10.34
C SER A 528 14.85 7.58 10.13
N VAL A 529 15.52 7.12 9.07
CA VAL A 529 16.86 7.56 8.68
C VAL A 529 16.90 7.88 7.18
N PHE A 530 17.70 8.86 6.80
CA PHE A 530 18.03 9.14 5.41
C PHE A 530 19.37 8.49 5.08
N ARG A 531 19.39 7.50 4.19
CA ARG A 531 20.58 6.70 3.87
C ARG A 531 21.32 7.24 2.65
N PHE A 532 22.62 7.39 2.82
CA PHE A 532 23.61 7.51 1.75
C PHE A 532 24.38 6.20 1.62
N ALA A 533 25.25 6.11 0.59
CA ALA A 533 26.01 4.89 0.30
C ALA A 533 26.86 4.41 1.49
N ASN A 534 27.49 5.33 2.24
CA ASN A 534 28.45 4.99 3.29
C ASN A 534 27.98 5.33 4.71
N TYR A 535 26.98 6.20 4.84
CA TYR A 535 26.47 6.67 6.13
C TYR A 535 24.97 6.97 6.03
N GLU A 536 24.30 7.06 7.17
CA GLU A 536 22.91 7.45 7.30
C GLU A 536 22.77 8.64 8.26
N ILE A 537 21.78 9.49 8.00
CA ILE A 537 21.42 10.62 8.85
C ILE A 537 20.10 10.29 9.53
N ARG A 538 20.11 10.18 10.86
CA ARG A 538 18.90 9.89 11.64
C ARG A 538 17.95 11.08 11.68
N ALA A 539 16.69 10.85 12.05
CA ALA A 539 15.67 11.92 12.16
C ALA A 539 16.04 13.09 13.09
N ASN A 540 17.00 12.92 14.00
CA ASN A 540 17.52 13.97 14.88
C ASN A 540 18.76 14.70 14.31
N GLY A 541 19.21 14.36 13.10
CA GLY A 541 20.39 14.89 12.44
C GLY A 541 21.72 14.22 12.81
N THR A 542 21.74 13.17 13.64
CA THR A 542 22.99 12.45 13.95
C THR A 542 23.40 11.54 12.79
N ILE A 543 24.70 11.54 12.48
CA ILE A 543 25.29 10.68 11.44
C ILE A 543 25.67 9.34 12.07
N ALA A 544 25.36 8.24 11.39
CA ALA A 544 25.82 6.90 11.74
C ALA A 544 26.35 6.20 10.48
N PRO A 545 27.31 5.27 10.58
CA PRO A 545 27.71 4.47 9.43
C PRO A 545 26.54 3.60 8.95
N THR A 546 26.36 3.47 7.63
CA THR A 546 25.34 2.58 7.07
C THR A 546 25.73 1.14 7.44
N PRO A 547 24.82 0.31 7.99
CA PRO A 547 25.09 -1.10 8.20
C PRO A 547 25.55 -1.71 6.87
N GLN A 548 26.79 -2.23 6.83
CA GLN A 548 27.47 -2.64 5.59
C GLN A 548 26.52 -3.38 4.64
N GLN A 549 26.19 -2.74 3.52
CA GLN A 549 25.50 -3.39 2.42
C GLN A 549 26.51 -3.85 1.39
N THR A 550 26.34 -5.08 0.93
CA THR A 550 27.09 -5.70 -0.18
C THR A 550 26.57 -5.26 -1.55
N THR A 551 25.93 -4.09 -1.67
CA THR A 551 25.31 -3.68 -2.94
C THR A 551 26.38 -3.22 -3.93
N LYS A 552 26.45 -3.94 -5.06
CA LYS A 552 27.39 -3.70 -6.18
C LYS A 552 27.08 -2.46 -7.01
N ASN A 553 26.00 -1.74 -6.73
CA ASN A 553 25.61 -0.57 -7.51
C ASN A 553 26.43 0.65 -7.07
N LYS A 554 27.15 1.23 -8.03
CA LYS A 554 27.97 2.44 -7.90
C LYS A 554 27.08 3.67 -7.66
N SER A 555 26.41 3.74 -6.52
CA SER A 555 25.73 4.96 -6.09
C SER A 555 26.76 6.07 -5.91
N ALA A 556 26.37 7.32 -6.19
CA ALA A 556 27.25 8.46 -5.95
C ALA A 556 27.69 8.49 -4.47
N VAL A 557 29.01 8.54 -4.25
CA VAL A 557 29.56 8.65 -2.90
C VAL A 557 29.48 10.10 -2.48
N PHE A 558 28.54 10.40 -1.59
CA PHE A 558 28.44 11.70 -0.95
C PHE A 558 29.45 11.81 0.19
N PRO A 559 30.08 12.98 0.37
CA PRO A 559 30.87 13.25 1.56
C PRO A 559 29.95 13.33 2.78
N GLU A 560 30.45 12.98 3.96
CA GLU A 560 29.71 13.24 5.21
C GLU A 560 29.45 14.75 5.37
N PRO A 561 28.29 15.13 5.95
CA PRO A 561 27.99 16.52 6.24
C PRO A 561 29.10 17.19 7.08
N VAL A 562 29.67 18.26 6.54
CA VAL A 562 30.61 19.13 7.27
C VAL A 562 29.95 20.47 7.56
N ALA A 563 30.24 21.04 8.73
CA ALA A 563 29.61 22.28 9.19
C ALA A 563 29.82 23.46 8.23
N VAL A 564 30.95 23.50 7.52
CA VAL A 564 31.28 24.49 6.50
C VAL A 564 31.70 23.74 5.24
N ALA A 565 30.83 23.71 4.24
CA ALA A 565 31.15 23.13 2.94
C ALA A 565 32.25 23.95 2.21
N PRO A 566 32.94 23.36 1.20
CA PRO A 566 34.17 23.91 0.64
C PRO A 566 34.05 25.34 0.09
N PRO A 567 35.15 26.14 0.08
CA PRO A 567 35.15 27.50 -0.47
C PRO A 567 34.61 27.61 -1.90
N ALA A 568 34.70 26.54 -2.69
CA ALA A 568 34.18 26.46 -4.05
C ALA A 568 32.67 26.72 -4.17
N ILE A 569 31.87 26.50 -3.11
CA ILE A 569 30.43 26.82 -3.13
C ILE A 569 30.18 28.33 -3.24
N ARG A 570 31.13 29.18 -2.83
CA ARG A 570 30.96 30.65 -2.86
C ARG A 570 30.67 31.19 -4.26
N GLN A 571 31.11 30.51 -5.33
CA GLN A 571 30.80 30.91 -6.71
C GLN A 571 29.29 30.90 -7.00
N PHE A 572 28.54 30.02 -6.32
CA PHE A 572 27.08 29.89 -6.44
C PHE A 572 26.30 30.80 -5.48
N LEU A 573 26.99 31.50 -4.57
CA LEU A 573 26.36 32.39 -3.60
C LEU A 573 26.34 33.85 -4.08
N THR A 574 26.77 34.14 -5.31
CA THR A 574 26.67 35.49 -5.87
C THR A 574 25.25 35.74 -6.39
N PRO A 575 24.74 36.98 -6.32
CA PRO A 575 23.40 37.33 -6.78
C PRO A 575 23.37 37.43 -8.32
N SER A 576 23.41 36.28 -8.99
CA SER A 576 23.29 36.19 -10.46
C SER A 576 22.03 35.41 -10.87
N PRO A 577 21.42 35.73 -12.03
CA PRO A 577 20.34 34.94 -12.62
C PRO A 577 20.70 33.46 -12.85
N GLU A 578 21.96 33.18 -13.15
CA GLU A 578 22.51 31.85 -13.40
C GLU A 578 22.53 31.04 -12.09
N ASN A 579 22.99 31.64 -10.99
CA ASN A 579 22.96 31.00 -9.68
C ASN A 579 21.54 30.81 -9.18
N ALA A 580 20.63 31.74 -9.46
CA ALA A 580 19.21 31.58 -9.15
C ALA A 580 18.60 30.35 -9.84
N PHE A 581 18.97 30.07 -11.09
CA PHE A 581 18.59 28.84 -11.77
C PHE A 581 19.19 27.61 -11.07
N THR A 582 20.49 27.62 -10.75
CA THR A 582 21.16 26.52 -10.05
C THR A 582 20.44 26.18 -8.74
N TRP A 583 20.16 27.18 -7.89
CA TRP A 583 19.49 26.95 -6.62
C TRP A 583 18.04 26.52 -6.75
N SER A 584 17.34 26.94 -7.81
CA SER A 584 15.99 26.45 -8.12
C SER A 584 16.00 24.95 -8.43
N VAL A 585 16.98 24.48 -9.22
CA VAL A 585 17.14 23.05 -9.53
C VAL A 585 17.53 22.24 -8.29
N VAL A 586 18.49 22.75 -7.50
CA VAL A 586 18.88 22.12 -6.21
C VAL A 586 17.70 22.01 -5.25
N ALA A 587 16.90 23.06 -5.13
CA ALA A 587 15.72 23.08 -4.29
C ALA A 587 14.64 22.09 -4.77
N ALA A 588 14.43 21.96 -6.09
CA ALA A 588 13.46 21.00 -6.64
C ALA A 588 13.87 19.54 -6.39
N ILE A 589 15.15 19.19 -6.60
CA ILE A 589 15.69 17.86 -6.27
C ILE A 589 15.50 17.58 -4.78
N THR A 590 15.88 18.56 -3.94
CA THR A 590 15.82 18.40 -2.49
C THR A 590 14.38 18.34 -1.99
N ALA A 591 13.47 19.11 -2.55
CA ALA A 591 12.05 19.08 -2.22
C ALA A 591 11.45 17.71 -2.48
N ASN A 592 11.80 17.05 -3.59
CA ASN A 592 11.35 15.68 -3.85
C ASN A 592 11.86 14.68 -2.79
N LEU A 593 13.10 14.83 -2.32
CA LEU A 593 13.61 14.01 -1.22
C LEU A 593 12.91 14.33 0.11
N VAL A 594 12.62 15.60 0.36
CA VAL A 594 11.91 16.08 1.56
C VAL A 594 10.44 15.65 1.57
N ASP A 595 9.76 15.65 0.43
CA ASP A 595 8.36 15.24 0.33
C ASP A 595 8.19 13.78 0.73
N VAL A 596 9.13 12.90 0.39
CA VAL A 596 9.14 11.50 0.86
C VAL A 596 9.22 11.44 2.39
N ILE A 597 10.13 12.20 3.02
CA ILE A 597 10.26 12.30 4.49
C ILE A 597 8.96 12.82 5.13
N LEU A 598 8.32 13.80 4.48
CA LEU A 598 7.07 14.41 4.95
C LEU A 598 5.82 13.60 4.60
N ARG A 599 5.97 12.48 3.88
CA ARG A 599 4.88 11.68 3.32
C ARG A 599 3.91 12.51 2.47
N ARG A 600 4.46 13.46 1.72
CA ARG A 600 3.78 14.27 0.70
C ARG A 600 4.03 13.66 -0.68
N GLU A 601 3.19 14.01 -1.63
CA GLU A 601 3.42 13.64 -3.03
C GLU A 601 4.58 14.48 -3.58
N THR A 602 5.53 13.82 -4.22
CA THR A 602 6.65 14.50 -4.90
C THR A 602 6.15 15.26 -6.11
N THR A 603 6.78 16.37 -6.45
CA THR A 603 6.36 17.23 -7.57
C THR A 603 7.28 17.05 -8.77
N ALA A 604 6.70 16.60 -9.89
CA ALA A 604 7.43 16.51 -11.14
C ALA A 604 7.87 17.89 -11.64
N THR A 605 9.09 17.96 -12.18
CA THR A 605 9.74 19.21 -12.60
C THR A 605 10.04 19.21 -14.08
N ALA A 606 9.56 20.23 -14.78
CA ALA A 606 9.91 20.50 -16.17
C ALA A 606 11.00 21.56 -16.26
N ILE A 607 11.95 21.37 -17.18
CA ILE A 607 12.97 22.36 -17.50
C ILE A 607 12.91 22.65 -18.99
N THR A 608 12.84 23.93 -19.34
CA THR A 608 12.65 24.38 -20.72
C THR A 608 13.97 24.61 -21.44
N GLY A 609 14.04 24.21 -22.70
CA GLY A 609 15.07 24.66 -23.63
C GLY A 609 16.48 24.12 -23.33
N PRO A 610 17.55 24.91 -23.54
CA PRO A 610 18.93 24.46 -23.35
C PRO A 610 19.35 24.34 -21.88
N ALA A 611 18.58 24.91 -20.95
CA ALA A 611 18.88 24.91 -19.52
C ALA A 611 18.86 23.50 -18.88
N TYR A 612 18.21 22.54 -19.53
CA TYR A 612 18.20 21.15 -19.09
C TYR A 612 19.61 20.53 -19.03
N ALA A 613 20.54 20.93 -19.91
CA ALA A 613 21.90 20.38 -19.89
C ALA A 613 22.65 20.75 -18.60
N ALA A 614 22.53 22.00 -18.14
CA ALA A 614 23.09 22.41 -16.85
C ALA A 614 22.35 21.75 -15.67
N ALA A 615 21.02 21.62 -15.75
CA ALA A 615 20.27 20.92 -14.73
C ALA A 615 20.67 19.45 -14.59
N LEU A 616 20.97 18.78 -15.71
CA LEU A 616 21.48 17.41 -15.70
C LEU A 616 22.86 17.32 -15.02
N GLN A 617 23.76 18.28 -15.25
CA GLN A 617 25.05 18.36 -14.56
C GLN A 617 24.87 18.61 -13.05
N ILE A 618 23.94 19.48 -12.65
CA ILE A 618 23.55 19.70 -11.25
C ILE A 618 23.01 18.39 -10.65
N GLY A 619 22.12 17.70 -11.37
CA GLY A 619 21.57 16.41 -10.98
C GLY A 619 22.64 15.36 -10.75
N ALA A 620 23.60 15.24 -11.67
CA ALA A 620 24.73 14.33 -11.55
C ALA A 620 25.61 14.66 -10.33
N ALA A 621 25.88 15.95 -10.05
CA ALA A 621 26.58 16.37 -8.84
C ALA A 621 25.81 16.03 -7.55
N LEU A 622 24.47 15.98 -7.64
CA LEU A 622 23.56 15.56 -6.57
C LEU A 622 23.16 14.08 -6.67
N GLY A 623 23.95 13.26 -7.36
CA GLY A 623 23.79 11.79 -7.43
C GLY A 623 22.48 11.30 -8.04
N CYS A 624 21.80 12.14 -8.84
CA CYS A 624 20.59 11.74 -9.54
C CYS A 624 20.92 10.88 -10.76
N ASP A 625 20.13 9.83 -10.96
CA ASP A 625 20.24 8.97 -12.14
C ASP A 625 19.71 9.67 -13.39
N GLU A 626 20.23 9.27 -14.55
CA GLU A 626 19.73 9.70 -15.87
C GLU A 626 19.12 8.50 -16.62
N LEU A 627 17.85 8.64 -17.02
CA LEU A 627 17.20 7.76 -17.98
C LEU A 627 17.13 8.45 -19.34
N ARG A 628 17.93 7.94 -20.29
CA ARG A 628 17.83 8.32 -21.71
C ARG A 628 16.92 7.34 -22.44
N SER A 629 15.68 7.75 -22.70
CA SER A 629 14.76 6.93 -23.48
C SER A 629 15.22 6.83 -24.93
N THR A 630 15.40 5.60 -25.41
CA THR A 630 15.67 5.27 -26.81
C THR A 630 14.41 4.80 -27.54
N TYR A 631 13.23 4.96 -26.95
CA TYR A 631 11.97 4.57 -27.61
C TYR A 631 11.45 5.71 -28.49
N LEU A 632 11.22 5.40 -29.77
CA LEU A 632 10.59 6.33 -30.72
C LEU A 632 9.09 6.53 -30.42
N ARG A 633 8.42 5.49 -29.91
CA ARG A 633 7.00 5.55 -29.58
C ARG A 633 6.78 6.23 -28.23
N ARG A 634 5.91 7.24 -28.22
CA ARG A 634 5.58 8.03 -27.02
C ARG A 634 5.01 7.18 -25.88
N SER A 635 4.15 6.21 -26.20
CA SER A 635 3.55 5.31 -25.21
C SER A 635 4.59 4.46 -24.49
N GLU A 636 5.54 3.89 -25.23
CA GLU A 636 6.63 3.05 -24.70
C GLU A 636 7.60 3.87 -23.84
N SER A 637 8.02 5.05 -24.32
CA SER A 637 8.81 6.00 -23.52
C SER A 637 8.11 6.34 -22.20
N THR A 638 6.81 6.66 -22.27
CA THR A 638 6.02 7.02 -21.08
C THR A 638 5.94 5.85 -20.09
N GLN A 639 5.71 4.62 -20.59
CA GLN A 639 5.62 3.43 -19.76
C GLN A 639 6.97 3.11 -19.11
N GLN A 640 8.08 3.22 -19.84
CA GLN A 640 9.41 3.00 -19.30
C GLN A 640 9.72 4.00 -18.17
N VAL A 641 9.46 5.29 -18.41
CA VAL A 641 9.66 6.34 -17.40
C VAL A 641 8.80 6.07 -16.17
N TYR A 642 7.53 5.72 -16.36
CA TYR A 642 6.62 5.40 -15.26
C TYR A 642 7.09 4.19 -14.44
N LEU A 643 7.53 3.11 -15.10
CA LEU A 643 8.06 1.93 -14.42
C LEU A 643 9.34 2.27 -13.64
N LYS A 644 10.27 3.00 -14.27
CA LYS A 644 11.55 3.33 -13.65
C LYS A 644 11.40 4.24 -12.43
N THR A 645 10.50 5.21 -12.50
CA THR A 645 10.21 6.15 -11.39
C THR A 645 9.45 5.51 -10.24
N LYS A 646 8.85 4.33 -10.46
CA LYS A 646 8.24 3.55 -9.39
C LYS A 646 9.28 2.79 -8.56
N GLU A 647 10.43 2.48 -9.15
CA GLU A 647 11.52 1.74 -8.52
C GLU A 647 12.49 2.64 -7.74
N LEU A 648 12.52 3.94 -8.07
CA LEU A 648 13.51 4.88 -7.54
C LEU A 648 12.90 5.78 -6.47
N GLU A 649 13.56 5.85 -5.32
CA GLU A 649 13.27 6.83 -4.26
C GLU A 649 14.05 8.14 -4.46
N TRP A 650 15.02 8.13 -5.37
CA TRP A 650 15.83 9.30 -5.72
C TRP A 650 15.29 9.98 -6.98
N PRO A 651 15.40 11.32 -7.12
CA PRO A 651 14.97 12.01 -8.33
C PRO A 651 15.65 11.49 -9.59
N LEU A 652 14.84 11.29 -10.64
CA LEU A 652 15.28 10.77 -11.93
C LEU A 652 15.27 11.87 -12.99
N PHE A 653 16.40 12.07 -13.66
CA PHE A 653 16.48 12.90 -14.85
C PHE A 653 16.06 12.11 -16.08
N VAL A 654 15.13 12.64 -16.87
CA VAL A 654 14.56 11.97 -18.03
C VAL A 654 14.76 12.81 -19.28
N SER A 655 15.42 12.23 -20.27
CA SER A 655 15.58 12.79 -21.61
C SER A 655 15.18 11.77 -22.68
N ASN A 656 14.84 12.23 -23.87
CA ASN A 656 14.63 11.37 -25.04
C ASN A 656 15.74 11.65 -26.06
N VAL A 657 16.37 10.59 -26.59
CA VAL A 657 17.50 10.72 -27.52
C VAL A 657 17.07 11.34 -28.87
N PHE A 658 15.80 11.19 -29.25
CA PHE A 658 15.30 11.61 -30.56
C PHE A 658 14.53 12.93 -30.53
N ASP A 659 13.60 13.08 -29.58
CA ASP A 659 12.68 14.22 -29.56
C ASP A 659 12.14 14.46 -28.14
N ASP A 660 12.53 15.56 -27.50
CA ASP A 660 12.00 15.95 -26.18
C ASP A 660 10.48 16.18 -26.22
N MET A 661 9.92 16.51 -27.38
CA MET A 661 8.48 16.65 -27.57
C MET A 661 7.74 15.32 -27.38
N SER A 662 8.44 14.19 -27.46
CA SER A 662 7.86 12.86 -27.21
C SER A 662 7.45 12.66 -25.74
N LEU A 663 7.97 13.49 -24.84
CA LEU A 663 7.73 13.40 -23.39
C LEU A 663 6.51 14.22 -22.94
N GLY A 664 5.90 15.06 -23.79
CA GLY A 664 4.68 15.81 -23.42
C GLY A 664 3.55 14.94 -22.81
N PRO A 665 3.27 13.74 -23.34
CA PRO A 665 2.26 12.83 -22.78
C PRO A 665 2.55 12.27 -21.38
N ILE A 666 3.78 12.38 -20.86
CA ILE A 666 4.12 11.86 -19.52
C ILE A 666 3.54 12.73 -18.40
N VAL A 667 3.24 14.01 -18.69
CA VAL A 667 2.82 15.02 -17.72
C VAL A 667 1.72 14.53 -16.76
N PRO A 668 0.54 14.12 -17.24
CA PRO A 668 -0.54 13.69 -16.35
C PRO A 668 -0.23 12.38 -15.62
N LYS A 669 0.61 11.51 -16.19
CA LYS A 669 0.89 10.17 -15.65
C LYS A 669 1.96 10.18 -14.55
N CYS A 670 2.79 11.21 -14.49
CA CYS A 670 3.93 11.29 -13.58
C CYS A 670 3.90 12.52 -12.67
N HIS A 671 2.75 13.20 -12.50
CA HIS A 671 2.65 14.42 -11.68
C HIS A 671 3.14 14.25 -10.24
N ASN A 672 2.89 13.08 -9.64
CA ASN A 672 3.28 12.73 -8.27
C ASN A 672 4.60 11.94 -8.21
N ARG A 673 5.52 12.16 -9.14
CA ARG A 673 6.81 11.46 -9.22
C ARG A 673 7.98 12.42 -9.14
N ALA A 674 9.07 11.97 -8.51
CA ALA A 674 10.32 12.69 -8.42
C ALA A 674 11.07 12.67 -9.78
N ILE A 675 10.49 13.26 -10.82
CA ILE A 675 11.13 13.36 -12.13
C ILE A 675 11.51 14.79 -12.46
N ILE A 676 12.63 14.91 -13.18
CA ILE A 676 13.09 16.17 -13.76
C ILE A 676 13.30 15.90 -15.24
N THR A 677 12.59 16.62 -16.11
CA THR A 677 12.60 16.30 -17.54
C THR A 677 12.64 17.55 -18.41
N ARG A 678 13.16 17.37 -19.61
CA ARG A 678 13.15 18.41 -20.65
C ARG A 678 11.78 18.44 -21.31
N LEU A 679 11.09 19.57 -21.23
CA LEU A 679 9.86 19.81 -21.97
C LEU A 679 10.04 20.94 -22.98
N SER A 680 9.24 20.90 -24.03
CA SER A 680 9.09 22.03 -24.94
C SER A 680 8.47 23.22 -24.21
N PRO A 681 8.69 24.47 -24.66
CA PRO A 681 8.05 25.64 -24.06
C PRO A 681 6.52 25.50 -23.95
N VAL A 682 5.88 25.04 -25.04
CA VAL A 682 4.44 24.77 -25.08
C VAL A 682 4.03 23.73 -24.03
N ALA A 683 4.72 22.59 -23.95
CA ALA A 683 4.39 21.54 -22.97
C ALA A 683 4.65 21.98 -21.53
N ALA A 684 5.71 22.76 -21.29
CA ALA A 684 6.02 23.31 -19.98
C ALA A 684 4.97 24.32 -19.52
N ALA A 685 4.37 25.13 -20.41
CA ALA A 685 3.30 26.05 -20.06
C ALA A 685 2.03 25.34 -19.55
N ALA A 686 1.71 24.15 -20.08
CA ALA A 686 0.59 23.34 -19.60
C ALA A 686 0.91 22.54 -18.32
N ALA A 687 2.18 22.22 -18.07
CA ALA A 687 2.58 21.30 -17.00
C ALA A 687 2.07 21.73 -15.60
N PRO A 688 2.14 23.01 -15.18
CA PRO A 688 1.61 23.46 -13.90
C PRO A 688 0.13 23.14 -13.66
N SER A 689 -0.69 23.08 -14.71
CA SER A 689 -2.11 22.72 -14.59
C SER A 689 -2.33 21.24 -14.20
N TYR A 690 -1.28 20.41 -14.33
CA TYR A 690 -1.23 19.04 -13.87
C TYR A 690 -0.41 18.90 -12.59
N SER A 691 -0.27 19.97 -11.81
CA SER A 691 0.53 20.00 -10.57
C SER A 691 2.03 19.77 -10.75
N TRP A 692 2.57 20.00 -11.94
CA TRP A 692 4.03 20.07 -12.12
C TRP A 692 4.56 21.42 -11.69
N GLN A 693 5.87 21.50 -11.48
CA GLN A 693 6.59 22.76 -11.44
C GLN A 693 7.47 22.92 -12.67
N VAL A 694 7.71 24.16 -13.09
CA VAL A 694 8.56 24.49 -14.23
C VAL A 694 9.67 25.40 -13.75
N ILE A 695 10.91 25.05 -14.11
CA ILE A 695 12.08 25.89 -13.86
C ILE A 695 12.55 26.47 -15.20
N THR A 696 12.62 27.79 -15.26
CA THR A 696 13.13 28.54 -16.42
C THR A 696 14.30 29.41 -15.99
N GLY A 697 15.23 29.75 -16.88
CA GLY A 697 16.33 30.64 -16.49
C GLY A 697 17.52 30.60 -17.44
N ARG A 698 18.46 31.52 -17.16
CA ARG A 698 19.81 31.47 -17.72
C ARG A 698 20.67 30.57 -16.83
N PHE A 699 21.71 30.01 -17.41
CA PHE A 699 22.64 29.13 -16.71
C PHE A 699 24.06 29.40 -17.22
N ASP A 700 25.05 29.07 -16.41
CA ASP A 700 26.45 29.05 -16.83
C ASP A 700 26.80 27.64 -17.32
N ALA A 701 27.07 27.51 -18.62
CA ALA A 701 27.43 26.23 -19.23
C ALA A 701 28.82 25.72 -18.82
N ASN A 702 29.66 26.61 -18.26
CA ASN A 702 31.05 26.32 -17.90
C ASN A 702 31.27 26.17 -16.39
N ALA A 703 30.23 26.37 -15.58
CA ALA A 703 30.34 26.26 -14.13
C ALA A 703 30.63 24.81 -13.69
N ASP A 704 31.56 24.64 -12.75
CA ASP A 704 31.79 23.35 -12.10
C ASP A 704 30.77 23.15 -10.97
N TYR A 705 29.79 22.28 -11.22
CA TYR A 705 28.73 21.94 -10.26
C TYR A 705 29.13 20.91 -9.21
N ALA A 706 30.32 20.29 -9.28
CA ALA A 706 30.77 19.27 -8.32
C ALA A 706 30.72 19.70 -6.84
N PRO A 707 30.97 20.97 -6.45
CA PRO A 707 30.84 21.42 -5.06
C PRO A 707 29.43 21.27 -4.48
N LEU A 708 28.37 21.16 -5.31
CA LEU A 708 26.99 20.99 -4.82
C LEU A 708 26.79 19.66 -4.07
N ARG A 709 27.64 18.64 -4.29
CA ARG A 709 27.58 17.36 -3.56
C ARG A 709 27.77 17.50 -2.05
N TYR A 710 28.37 18.59 -1.58
CA TYR A 710 28.54 18.88 -0.15
C TYR A 710 27.31 19.59 0.44
N VAL A 711 26.47 20.20 -0.40
CA VAL A 711 25.31 21.00 0.02
C VAL A 711 24.16 20.08 0.44
N LEU A 712 23.82 19.09 -0.38
CA LEU A 712 22.64 18.25 -0.16
C LEU A 712 22.68 17.48 1.18
N PRO A 713 23.75 16.74 1.53
CA PRO A 713 23.79 16.05 2.82
C PRO A 713 23.76 17.00 4.02
N ALA A 714 24.46 18.14 3.93
CA ALA A 714 24.48 19.15 4.98
C ALA A 714 23.10 19.80 5.20
N TYR A 715 22.39 20.08 4.11
CA TYR A 715 21.03 20.59 4.18
C TYR A 715 20.06 19.55 4.76
N ILE A 716 20.09 18.30 4.29
CA ILE A 716 19.23 17.23 4.83
C ILE A 716 19.49 17.03 6.33
N GLN A 717 20.75 17.06 6.77
CA GLN A 717 21.09 16.99 8.19
C GLN A 717 20.45 18.12 9.00
N ARG A 718 20.59 19.37 8.53
CA ARG A 718 19.97 20.54 9.17
C ARG A 718 18.46 20.41 9.19
N ALA A 719 17.85 20.06 8.06
CA ALA A 719 16.41 19.98 7.92
C ALA A 719 15.83 18.94 8.91
N LEU A 720 16.44 17.75 9.00
CA LEU A 720 16.08 16.72 9.97
C LEU A 720 16.27 17.20 11.41
N LYS A 721 17.42 17.81 11.74
CA LYS A 721 17.69 18.39 13.07
C LYS A 721 16.63 19.41 13.48
N ASN A 722 16.16 20.21 12.53
CA ASN A 722 15.11 21.22 12.72
C ASN A 722 13.67 20.67 12.55
N ARG A 723 13.52 19.34 12.42
CA ARG A 723 12.24 18.65 12.22
C ARG A 723 11.42 19.18 11.05
N MET A 724 12.09 19.61 9.97
CA MET A 724 11.48 20.09 8.73
C MET A 724 10.45 21.23 8.91
N ARG A 725 10.53 22.02 10.00
CA ARG A 725 9.49 23.01 10.36
C ARG A 725 9.12 23.97 9.23
N LEU A 726 10.10 24.43 8.47
CA LEU A 726 9.87 25.40 7.39
C LEU A 726 9.24 24.76 6.14
N ALA A 727 9.66 23.54 5.78
CA ALA A 727 9.05 22.79 4.69
C ALA A 727 7.58 22.42 4.97
N LEU A 728 7.20 22.25 6.24
CA LEU A 728 5.82 21.95 6.62
C LEU A 728 4.86 23.13 6.41
N ALA A 729 5.33 24.38 6.47
CA ALA A 729 4.49 25.57 6.44
C ALA A 729 4.02 25.97 5.03
N GLY A 730 4.78 25.62 4.00
CA GLY A 730 4.46 25.96 2.61
C GLY A 730 3.53 24.94 1.95
N ALA A 731 2.59 25.45 1.13
CA ALA A 731 1.79 24.62 0.21
C ALA A 731 2.66 24.00 -0.89
N GLN A 732 3.73 24.68 -1.31
CA GLN A 732 4.70 24.22 -2.29
C GLN A 732 6.04 23.90 -1.62
N THR A 733 6.41 22.63 -1.56
CA THR A 733 7.63 22.18 -0.86
C THR A 733 8.90 22.78 -1.48
N THR A 734 8.98 22.90 -2.80
CA THR A 734 10.16 23.49 -3.49
C THR A 734 10.42 24.93 -3.09
N ALA A 735 9.40 25.78 -3.04
CA ALA A 735 9.56 27.17 -2.62
C ALA A 735 9.97 27.27 -1.15
N ALA A 736 9.38 26.43 -0.28
CA ALA A 736 9.73 26.38 1.14
C ALA A 736 11.18 25.91 1.36
N VAL A 737 11.62 24.88 0.63
CA VAL A 737 13.01 24.41 0.65
C VAL A 737 13.96 25.47 0.14
N LEU A 738 13.61 26.18 -0.93
CA LEU A 738 14.43 27.26 -1.49
C LEU A 738 14.63 28.41 -0.48
N ALA A 739 13.56 28.82 0.22
CA ALA A 739 13.62 29.86 1.25
C ALA A 739 14.43 29.43 2.50
N ASP A 740 14.29 28.17 2.95
CA ASP A 740 15.10 27.64 4.06
C ASP A 740 16.57 27.49 3.65
N MET A 741 16.87 27.01 2.44
CA MET A 741 18.23 26.98 1.90
C MET A 741 18.86 28.37 1.87
N HIS A 742 18.14 29.38 1.39
CA HIS A 742 18.62 30.77 1.39
C HIS A 742 19.01 31.24 2.80
N SER A 743 18.12 30.98 3.78
CA SER A 743 18.34 31.36 5.18
C SER A 743 19.54 30.62 5.78
N TRP A 744 19.63 29.31 5.51
CA TRP A 744 20.74 28.46 5.95
C TRP A 744 22.10 28.92 5.42
N LEU A 745 22.18 29.20 4.12
CA LEU A 745 23.42 29.62 3.50
C LEU A 745 23.86 30.99 4.03
N HIS A 746 22.91 31.90 4.25
CA HIS A 746 23.20 33.18 4.88
C HIS A 746 23.76 33.01 6.30
N GLU A 747 23.12 32.18 7.14
CA GLU A 747 23.60 31.89 8.50
C GLU A 747 24.99 31.22 8.52
N THR A 748 25.28 30.35 7.55
CA THR A 748 26.50 29.53 7.54
C THR A 748 27.69 30.25 6.89
N TYR A 749 27.45 31.01 5.82
CA TYR A 749 28.50 31.62 5.00
C TYR A 749 28.55 33.13 5.05
N ASN A 750 27.56 33.78 5.69
CA ASN A 750 27.33 35.22 5.57
C ASN A 750 27.22 35.69 4.10
N ALA A 751 26.77 34.80 3.22
CA ALA A 751 26.60 35.01 1.78
C ALA A 751 25.49 34.07 1.28
N THR A 752 24.68 34.53 0.34
CA THR A 752 23.55 33.75 -0.18
C THR A 752 23.16 34.22 -1.57
N PHE A 753 22.49 33.34 -2.33
CA PHE A 753 21.94 33.67 -3.63
C PHE A 753 20.74 34.63 -3.50
N GLN A 754 20.31 35.25 -4.60
CA GLN A 754 19.16 36.17 -4.55
C GLN A 754 17.83 35.38 -4.61
N LEU A 755 17.18 35.22 -3.45
CA LEU A 755 15.94 34.41 -3.32
C LEU A 755 14.86 34.82 -4.33
N ALA A 756 14.57 36.11 -4.45
CA ALA A 756 13.54 36.62 -5.37
C ALA A 756 13.80 36.23 -6.84
N TYR A 757 15.07 36.13 -7.26
CA TYR A 757 15.39 35.68 -8.62
C TYR A 757 15.12 34.19 -8.79
N ALA A 758 15.41 33.39 -7.78
CA ALA A 758 15.17 31.95 -7.82
C ALA A 758 13.66 31.64 -7.77
N GLU A 759 12.89 32.35 -6.94
CA GLU A 759 11.42 32.23 -6.91
C GLU A 759 10.78 32.63 -8.24
N ASN A 760 11.32 33.65 -8.92
CA ASN A 760 10.87 34.05 -10.25
C ASN A 760 11.23 33.05 -11.35
N ARG A 761 12.14 32.10 -11.09
CA ARG A 761 12.45 30.99 -12.02
C ARG A 761 11.50 29.82 -11.87
N LEU A 762 10.80 29.73 -10.74
CA LEU A 762 9.92 28.63 -10.38
C LEU A 762 8.45 28.99 -10.65
N ILE A 763 7.85 28.27 -11.60
CA ILE A 763 6.42 28.33 -11.89
C ILE A 763 5.78 27.08 -11.27
N THR A 764 4.86 27.29 -10.33
CA THR A 764 4.17 26.25 -9.57
C THR A 764 2.70 26.12 -9.98
N ALA A 765 2.01 25.12 -9.45
CA ALA A 765 0.62 24.82 -9.80
C ALA A 765 -0.37 25.97 -9.53
N ASP A 766 -0.09 26.83 -8.55
CA ASP A 766 -0.85 28.04 -8.22
C ASP A 766 -0.63 29.19 -9.22
N LYS A 767 0.34 29.06 -10.13
CA LYS A 767 0.63 30.00 -11.22
C LYS A 767 0.33 29.42 -12.60
N ALA A 768 -0.48 28.35 -12.67
CA ALA A 768 -0.73 27.63 -13.93
C ALA A 768 -1.54 28.46 -14.94
N ASP A 769 -2.45 29.30 -14.46
CA ASP A 769 -3.15 30.29 -15.28
C ASP A 769 -2.16 31.29 -15.88
N ILE A 770 -1.28 31.91 -15.08
CA ILE A 770 -0.27 32.85 -15.55
C ILE A 770 0.62 32.22 -16.62
N ALA A 771 1.09 30.99 -16.40
CA ALA A 771 1.91 30.24 -17.35
C ALA A 771 1.18 30.00 -18.68
N LEU A 772 -0.09 29.60 -18.62
CA LEU A 772 -0.93 29.42 -19.80
C LEU A 772 -1.06 30.75 -20.57
N PHE A 773 -1.40 31.85 -19.90
CA PHE A 773 -1.59 33.14 -20.55
C PHE A 773 -0.31 33.71 -21.18
N GLN A 774 0.86 33.47 -20.58
CA GLN A 774 2.15 33.82 -21.19
C GLN A 774 2.40 33.05 -22.48
N GLU A 775 2.06 31.77 -22.53
CA GLU A 775 2.20 30.97 -23.75
C GLU A 775 1.17 31.37 -24.81
N LEU A 776 -0.07 31.65 -24.42
CA LEU A 776 -1.09 32.16 -25.34
C LEU A 776 -0.68 33.50 -25.95
N ARG A 777 -0.02 34.37 -25.20
CA ARG A 777 0.57 35.60 -25.74
C ARG A 777 1.59 35.28 -26.83
N THR A 778 2.53 34.37 -26.59
CA THR A 778 3.49 33.93 -27.61
C THR A 778 2.77 33.34 -28.82
N ALA A 779 1.72 32.53 -28.61
CA ALA A 779 0.91 31.95 -29.69
C ALA A 779 0.24 33.02 -30.56
N VAL A 780 -0.29 34.09 -29.95
CA VAL A 780 -0.89 35.23 -30.65
C VAL A 780 0.17 36.02 -31.42
N GLN A 781 1.31 36.31 -30.78
CA GLN A 781 2.42 37.04 -31.39
C GLN A 781 3.01 36.30 -32.60
N ASP A 782 3.07 34.96 -32.52
CA ASP A 782 3.53 34.09 -33.59
C ASP A 782 2.47 33.90 -34.71
N GLY A 783 1.26 34.47 -34.58
CA GLY A 783 0.16 34.26 -35.52
C GLY A 783 -0.40 32.83 -35.53
N LYS A 784 -0.20 32.06 -34.46
CA LYS A 784 -0.72 30.69 -34.29
C LYS A 784 -2.15 30.68 -33.72
N LEU A 785 -2.53 31.74 -33.03
CA LEU A 785 -3.90 32.01 -32.56
C LEU A 785 -4.30 33.44 -32.98
N ASP A 786 -5.41 33.55 -33.70
CA ASP A 786 -5.94 34.86 -34.09
C ASP A 786 -6.72 35.49 -32.92
N VAL A 787 -6.67 36.82 -32.79
CA VAL A 787 -7.54 37.58 -31.87
C VAL A 787 -8.55 38.36 -32.69
N LEU A 788 -9.84 38.09 -32.48
CA LEU A 788 -10.92 38.70 -33.25
C LEU A 788 -11.84 39.52 -32.34
N PRO A 789 -12.37 40.67 -32.83
CA PRO A 789 -13.30 41.50 -32.06
C PRO A 789 -14.74 40.95 -32.02
N GLN A 790 -15.11 40.13 -33.00
CA GLN A 790 -16.43 39.50 -33.08
C GLN A 790 -16.31 38.10 -33.69
N ALA A 791 -17.28 37.22 -33.39
CA ALA A 791 -17.35 35.88 -33.96
C ALA A 791 -17.51 35.94 -35.48
N ARG A 792 -16.44 35.64 -36.23
CA ARG A 792 -16.39 35.81 -37.69
C ARG A 792 -17.09 34.69 -38.46
N LYS A 793 -17.35 34.87 -39.77
CA LYS A 793 -18.15 34.02 -40.69
C LYS A 793 -17.71 32.54 -40.75
N ALA A 794 -18.53 31.66 -41.35
CA ALA A 794 -18.34 30.20 -41.33
C ALA A 794 -17.08 29.70 -42.09
N ASP A 795 -16.46 30.56 -42.89
CA ASP A 795 -15.32 30.31 -43.78
C ASP A 795 -13.95 30.49 -43.09
N GLN A 796 -13.91 30.83 -41.81
CA GLN A 796 -12.68 31.23 -41.12
C GLN A 796 -12.03 30.12 -40.29
N PRO A 797 -10.69 30.17 -40.09
CA PRO A 797 -9.98 29.19 -39.30
C PRO A 797 -10.53 29.10 -37.87
N THR A 798 -10.54 27.88 -37.32
CA THR A 798 -11.13 27.59 -36.00
C THR A 798 -10.21 27.96 -34.82
N ASN A 799 -9.06 28.57 -35.09
CA ASN A 799 -7.98 28.82 -34.14
C ASN A 799 -7.95 30.29 -33.68
N TYR A 800 -9.03 30.77 -33.05
CA TYR A 800 -9.12 32.17 -32.62
C TYR A 800 -9.62 32.32 -31.19
N LEU A 801 -9.26 33.44 -30.57
CA LEU A 801 -9.81 33.98 -29.33
C LEU A 801 -10.73 35.17 -29.67
N LEU A 802 -11.79 35.37 -28.89
CA LEU A 802 -12.66 36.55 -29.07
C LEU A 802 -12.43 37.54 -27.94
N ARG A 803 -12.07 38.76 -28.29
CA ARG A 803 -12.06 39.88 -27.34
C ARG A 803 -13.42 40.59 -27.41
N LYS A 804 -14.23 40.47 -26.35
CA LYS A 804 -15.44 41.29 -26.15
C LYS A 804 -15.09 42.46 -25.19
N LYS A 805 -16.03 43.37 -24.98
CA LYS A 805 -15.84 44.58 -24.14
C LYS A 805 -15.39 44.23 -22.71
N ASP A 806 -16.15 43.40 -22.02
CA ASP A 806 -15.96 43.13 -20.58
C ASP A 806 -15.23 41.80 -20.30
N HIS A 807 -15.06 40.97 -21.32
CA HIS A 807 -14.43 39.66 -21.20
C HIS A 807 -13.83 39.17 -22.51
N TRP A 808 -12.91 38.23 -22.41
CA TRP A 808 -12.43 37.41 -23.52
C TRP A 808 -13.12 36.06 -23.48
N TRP A 809 -13.52 35.56 -24.65
CA TRP A 809 -13.90 34.18 -24.82
C TRP A 809 -12.70 33.40 -25.35
N LEU A 810 -12.17 32.52 -24.50
CA LEU A 810 -11.05 31.64 -24.80
C LEU A 810 -11.58 30.35 -25.39
N ASN A 811 -11.41 30.19 -26.70
CA ASN A 811 -11.80 29.00 -27.44
C ASN A 811 -10.93 27.80 -27.00
N GLN A 812 -11.48 26.93 -26.14
CA GLN A 812 -10.73 25.80 -25.58
C GLN A 812 -10.21 24.89 -26.69
N LYS A 813 -11.02 24.63 -27.73
CA LYS A 813 -10.63 23.77 -28.85
C LYS A 813 -9.47 24.33 -29.68
N ALA A 814 -9.44 25.66 -29.88
CA ALA A 814 -8.33 26.34 -30.55
C ALA A 814 -7.04 26.18 -29.74
N ILE A 815 -7.13 26.40 -28.43
CA ILE A 815 -6.00 26.28 -27.50
C ILE A 815 -5.53 24.83 -27.44
N ASP A 816 -6.43 23.86 -27.27
CA ASP A 816 -6.10 22.43 -27.27
C ASP A 816 -5.39 22.01 -28.56
N ARG A 817 -5.87 22.49 -29.71
CA ARG A 817 -5.22 22.23 -31.00
C ARG A 817 -3.84 22.89 -31.08
N TYR A 818 -3.68 24.11 -30.57
CA TYR A 818 -2.37 24.77 -30.50
C TYR A 818 -1.37 23.95 -29.69
N PHE A 819 -1.76 23.48 -28.50
CA PHE A 819 -0.93 22.59 -27.67
C PHE A 819 -0.65 21.26 -28.39
N TYR A 820 -1.66 20.65 -29.01
CA TYR A 820 -1.51 19.40 -29.76
C TYR A 820 -0.52 19.53 -30.93
N ASN A 821 -0.61 20.62 -31.70
CA ASN A 821 0.31 20.93 -32.79
C ASN A 821 1.73 21.17 -32.26
N GLY A 822 1.85 21.80 -31.10
CA GLY A 822 3.07 21.88 -30.31
C GLY A 822 3.45 20.57 -29.62
N LYS A 823 2.91 19.42 -30.05
CA LYS A 823 3.11 18.07 -29.48
C LYS A 823 2.98 18.01 -27.94
N ALA A 824 2.26 18.95 -27.35
CA ALA A 824 1.98 19.05 -25.93
C ALA A 824 0.58 18.52 -25.62
N LEU A 825 0.33 18.26 -24.35
CA LEU A 825 -1.03 18.01 -23.88
C LEU A 825 -1.78 19.32 -23.67
N PRO A 826 -3.11 19.33 -23.88
CA PRO A 826 -3.92 20.48 -23.53
C PRO A 826 -3.83 20.78 -22.04
N PRO A 827 -4.01 22.06 -21.63
CA PRO A 827 -4.05 22.41 -20.21
C PRO A 827 -5.21 21.69 -19.50
N ASN A 828 -5.04 21.38 -18.23
CA ASN A 828 -6.11 20.87 -17.39
C ASN A 828 -7.11 22.00 -17.11
N TRP A 829 -8.14 22.10 -17.96
CA TRP A 829 -9.14 23.17 -17.91
C TRP A 829 -9.84 23.28 -16.56
N LEU A 830 -10.04 22.17 -15.83
CA LEU A 830 -10.66 22.22 -14.50
C LEU A 830 -9.81 23.02 -13.52
N HIS A 831 -8.51 22.71 -13.45
CA HIS A 831 -7.56 23.42 -12.57
C HIS A 831 -7.40 24.89 -12.97
N ILE A 832 -7.37 25.17 -14.28
CA ILE A 832 -7.31 26.55 -14.79
C ILE A 832 -8.54 27.36 -14.38
N VAL A 833 -9.74 26.79 -14.51
CA VAL A 833 -10.99 27.44 -14.09
C VAL A 833 -11.01 27.69 -12.58
N ASP A 834 -10.54 26.75 -11.77
CA ASP A 834 -10.43 26.91 -10.32
C ASP A 834 -9.52 28.09 -9.94
N LEU A 835 -8.35 28.22 -10.58
CA LEU A 835 -7.42 29.34 -10.36
C LEU A 835 -8.02 30.68 -10.81
N LEU A 836 -8.62 30.72 -12.00
CA LEU A 836 -9.27 31.94 -12.51
C LEU A 836 -10.44 32.37 -11.61
N THR A 837 -11.15 31.41 -11.04
CA THR A 837 -12.22 31.67 -10.05
C THR A 837 -11.64 32.20 -8.75
N ALA A 838 -10.57 31.60 -8.23
CA ALA A 838 -9.89 32.07 -7.03
C ALA A 838 -9.34 33.50 -7.18
N ASN A 839 -8.90 33.85 -8.39
CA ASN A 839 -8.44 35.19 -8.76
C ASN A 839 -9.58 36.18 -9.09
N ASN A 840 -10.85 35.75 -9.02
CA ASN A 840 -12.04 36.53 -9.38
C ASN A 840 -12.02 37.09 -10.82
N VAL A 841 -11.42 36.34 -11.75
CA VAL A 841 -11.34 36.71 -13.17
C VAL A 841 -12.12 35.77 -14.10
N PHE A 842 -12.59 34.63 -13.59
CA PHE A 842 -13.52 33.74 -14.31
C PHE A 842 -14.93 34.34 -14.33
N VAL A 843 -15.49 34.53 -15.52
CA VAL A 843 -16.82 35.14 -15.73
C VAL A 843 -17.89 34.08 -15.98
N GLY A 844 -17.52 32.95 -16.61
CA GLY A 844 -18.44 31.86 -16.94
C GLY A 844 -17.93 31.01 -18.11
N ASP A 845 -18.77 30.11 -18.59
CA ASP A 845 -18.55 29.31 -19.80
C ASP A 845 -19.59 29.65 -20.88
N GLU A 846 -19.17 29.65 -22.15
CA GLU A 846 -20.05 29.95 -23.28
C GLU A 846 -19.66 29.08 -24.48
N ALA A 847 -20.66 28.48 -25.13
CA ALA A 847 -20.44 27.80 -26.39
C ALA A 847 -20.72 28.75 -27.57
N VAL A 848 -19.68 29.15 -28.31
CA VAL A 848 -19.84 29.96 -29.52
C VAL A 848 -19.74 29.04 -30.73
N ARG A 849 -20.87 28.86 -31.44
CA ARG A 849 -20.98 27.95 -32.60
C ARG A 849 -20.55 26.51 -32.30
N ASN A 850 -21.04 25.95 -31.20
CA ASN A 850 -20.73 24.59 -30.76
C ASN A 850 -19.23 24.36 -30.43
N LEU A 851 -18.45 25.43 -30.26
CA LEU A 851 -17.10 25.35 -29.73
C LEU A 851 -17.15 25.72 -28.25
N PRO A 852 -16.61 24.89 -27.34
CA PRO A 852 -16.54 25.23 -25.93
C PRO A 852 -15.51 26.33 -25.72
N GLY A 853 -15.83 27.28 -24.84
CA GLY A 853 -14.88 28.28 -24.40
C GLY A 853 -15.23 28.83 -23.02
N ILE A 854 -14.24 29.44 -22.40
CA ILE A 854 -14.38 30.09 -21.09
C ILE A 854 -14.31 31.60 -21.23
N LEU A 855 -15.09 32.30 -20.44
CA LEU A 855 -15.13 33.74 -20.35
C LEU A 855 -14.22 34.21 -19.22
N VAL A 856 -13.25 35.06 -19.54
CA VAL A 856 -12.28 35.61 -18.58
C VAL A 856 -12.29 37.13 -18.67
N SER A 857 -12.20 37.83 -17.55
CA SER A 857 -12.20 39.29 -17.47
C SER A 857 -11.24 39.93 -18.49
N SER A 858 -11.68 40.98 -19.18
CA SER A 858 -10.85 41.66 -20.17
C SER A 858 -9.60 42.30 -19.56
N ALA A 859 -9.71 42.87 -18.35
CA ALA A 859 -8.56 43.44 -17.64
C ALA A 859 -7.43 42.42 -17.43
N TRP A 860 -7.77 41.19 -17.07
CA TRP A 860 -6.80 40.11 -16.88
C TRP A 860 -6.18 39.70 -18.22
N CYS A 861 -6.99 39.36 -19.21
CA CYS A 861 -6.50 38.90 -20.51
C CYS A 861 -5.66 39.96 -21.22
N ASP A 862 -6.06 41.23 -21.16
CA ASP A 862 -5.34 42.33 -21.80
C ASP A 862 -3.93 42.50 -21.24
N GLN A 863 -3.77 42.35 -19.91
CA GLN A 863 -2.47 42.41 -19.24
C GLN A 863 -1.46 41.41 -19.81
N TYR A 864 -1.93 40.22 -20.20
CA TYR A 864 -1.05 39.15 -20.69
C TYR A 864 -0.98 39.09 -22.21
N LEU A 865 -2.12 39.14 -22.90
CA LEU A 865 -2.24 38.88 -24.34
C LEU A 865 -1.94 40.11 -25.20
N LEU A 866 -2.10 41.33 -24.68
CA LEU A 866 -1.97 42.57 -25.44
C LEU A 866 -1.04 43.58 -24.74
N PRO A 867 0.27 43.28 -24.68
CA PRO A 867 1.25 44.16 -24.06
C PRO A 867 1.40 45.52 -24.77
N ASN A 868 0.94 45.64 -26.02
CA ASN A 868 1.04 46.87 -26.80
C ASN A 868 -0.33 47.55 -26.86
N LEU A 869 -0.47 48.66 -26.11
CA LEU A 869 -1.73 49.40 -25.95
C LEU A 869 -2.33 49.87 -27.29
N ASP A 870 -1.50 50.07 -28.31
CA ASP A 870 -1.96 50.49 -29.63
C ASP A 870 -2.76 49.39 -30.35
N LEU A 871 -2.35 48.12 -30.21
CA LEU A 871 -3.09 46.99 -30.77
C LEU A 871 -4.42 46.78 -30.02
N ALA A 872 -4.44 47.05 -28.71
CA ALA A 872 -5.67 47.01 -27.92
C ALA A 872 -6.69 48.07 -28.36
N ARG A 873 -6.23 49.25 -28.81
CA ARG A 873 -7.08 50.33 -29.34
C ARG A 873 -7.58 50.08 -30.76
N GLU A 874 -6.84 49.34 -31.58
CA GLU A 874 -7.30 48.98 -32.94
C GLU A 874 -8.33 47.83 -32.94
N ILE A 875 -8.28 46.95 -31.93
CA ILE A 875 -9.17 45.78 -31.82
C ILE A 875 -10.49 46.12 -31.10
N GLY A 876 -10.45 47.00 -30.09
CA GLY A 876 -11.63 47.41 -29.30
C GLY A 876 -12.45 48.49 -29.99
#